data_AF-A0A4Q2ZS85-F1
#
_entry.id   AF-A0A4Q2ZS85-F1
#
_cell.length_a   1.000
_cell.length_b   1.000
_cell.length_c   1.000
_cell.angle_alpha   90.00
_cell.angle_beta   90.00
_cell.angle_gamma   90.00
#
_symmetry.space_group_name_H-M   'P 1'
#
loop_
_entity.id
_entity.type
_entity.pdbx_description
1 polymer ?
#
loop_
_entity_poly.entity_id
_entity_poly.type
_entity_poly.pdbx_seq_one_letter_code
_entity_poly.pdbx_strand_id
1 'polypeptide(L)'
;MKKLLLALGFASLMPQLSNAQRYLGIATSNWSGTNSLYLNPANIADSRHKFSIDLFSVNMGLDNNFAKAGFSDVSKLVRNSEDASGIGNLFDFGNGKGQKYTLAGPNVELRGPGFMASIGRKHSIALTTRARFMMQAHDLNGDLFQSVVDKDFQNSETVNTGYQAKAQAFNFTTNAWTEIGLTWGGVVFENKMHQVKLGATGRYLRGAGYFSFVNQNLDLQYYAGTDSVRIRNTNFQYGSNMTSDIGEDILNGGGGSGFSFDAGVVYEFRPNADKYRYDMNGKTGLINPAKNPYLLRFSAAVTDIGTITYNKNNQSAFFKNSSASGEGYIRGIELAPNISNFNNFKNYLASRGFEADTSQSKSSKVKLPQSLVVGLDYHIWKGFYANVTYFRNMTDRTKFGNSFYSQFTVTPRFDIKALSVALPFTYNTLNKSKYLGAAIRFGGFFAGSDNIIGFGDNYGMNAYFGAYVPINKKKPKDSDGDGVSNKYDKCKREKGEWAFKGCPNPDKDGDGVLDADDKCPEIAGVSTAAGCPDADGDGIADDDDACPQQAGLAGMNGCPDRDGDGIADKDDACPDVAGLAGMKGCPDTDKDGIADNEDQCPDQPGSAANGGCPDTDSDGIADNVDKCPTTAGTAANNGCPEITEATKKRLSIIGGAVQFDNGKATIKKVSFVQLDEVAKIMKENPDYNMSIEGHTDNAGKPDANMTLSQGRADAVKNYLVSKGIDAGRMTATGYGDTKPVADNKTAAGKAKNRRVVMTMNLK
;
A
#
# COMPACT_ATOMS: atom_id res chain seq x y z
N MET A 1 19.15 -1.28 -74.95
CA MET A 1 18.73 -2.50 -74.21
C MET A 1 19.81 -3.11 -73.31
N LYS A 2 21.08 -3.36 -73.72
CA LYS A 2 22.06 -3.99 -72.80
C LYS A 2 22.58 -3.13 -71.64
N LYS A 3 22.80 -1.81 -71.81
CA LYS A 3 23.20 -0.91 -70.69
C LYS A 3 22.19 -0.89 -69.54
N LEU A 4 20.91 -1.13 -69.85
CA LEU A 4 19.80 -1.14 -68.89
C LEU A 4 19.94 -2.29 -67.88
N LEU A 5 20.50 -3.44 -68.27
CA LEU A 5 20.62 -4.63 -67.42
C LEU A 5 21.62 -4.49 -66.27
N LEU A 6 22.60 -3.58 -66.37
CA LEU A 6 23.54 -3.35 -65.27
C LEU A 6 22.92 -2.50 -64.15
N ALA A 7 21.98 -1.61 -64.48
CA ALA A 7 21.15 -0.89 -63.52
C ALA A 7 19.95 -1.74 -63.04
N LEU A 8 19.28 -2.46 -63.95
CA LEU A 8 18.13 -3.32 -63.62
C LEU A 8 18.50 -4.58 -62.85
N GLY A 9 19.71 -5.13 -63.01
CA GLY A 9 20.21 -6.19 -62.13
C GLY A 9 20.26 -5.79 -60.65
N PHE A 10 20.23 -4.49 -60.36
CA PHE A 10 20.14 -3.89 -59.02
C PHE A 10 18.77 -3.27 -58.70
N ALA A 11 17.80 -3.30 -59.62
CA ALA A 11 16.52 -2.57 -59.48
C ALA A 11 15.25 -3.33 -59.91
N SER A 12 15.36 -4.50 -60.55
CA SER A 12 14.21 -5.28 -61.08
C SER A 12 13.52 -6.19 -60.05
N LEU A 13 13.93 -6.15 -58.78
CA LEU A 13 13.23 -6.82 -57.68
C LEU A 13 12.95 -5.82 -56.53
N MET A 14 11.65 -5.55 -56.34
CA MET A 14 11.01 -4.83 -55.23
C MET A 14 11.15 -3.28 -55.21
N PRO A 15 10.10 -2.55 -54.72
CA PRO A 15 10.08 -1.09 -54.63
C PRO A 15 10.99 -0.51 -53.53
N GLN A 16 11.37 0.77 -53.65
CA GLN A 16 12.56 1.37 -53.01
C GLN A 16 12.20 2.56 -52.09
N LEU A 17 12.48 2.50 -50.76
CA LEU A 17 12.02 3.45 -49.73
C LEU A 17 12.76 3.43 -48.31
N SER A 18 13.88 4.12 -47.95
CA SER A 18 14.47 4.15 -46.55
C SER A 18 14.37 5.51 -45.81
N ASN A 19 14.49 5.63 -44.48
CA ASN A 19 15.29 4.93 -43.44
C ASN A 19 14.73 3.60 -42.86
N ALA A 20 14.91 2.44 -43.51
CA ALA A 20 14.73 1.13 -42.86
C ALA A 20 15.90 0.69 -41.99
N GLN A 21 15.63 0.67 -40.67
CA GLN A 21 15.92 -0.46 -39.77
C GLN A 21 15.46 -0.19 -38.32
N ARG A 22 15.07 1.06 -38.03
CA ARG A 22 14.97 1.55 -36.65
C ARG A 22 13.54 1.73 -36.14
N TYR A 23 12.54 1.75 -37.03
CA TYR A 23 11.10 1.78 -36.71
C TYR A 23 10.77 2.84 -35.64
N LEU A 24 11.29 4.05 -35.75
CA LEU A 24 11.50 4.96 -34.61
C LEU A 24 10.21 5.34 -33.88
N GLY A 25 9.12 5.53 -34.64
CA GLY A 25 7.79 5.77 -34.07
C GLY A 25 7.21 4.59 -33.27
N ILE A 26 7.67 3.35 -33.52
CA ILE A 26 7.18 2.13 -32.87
C ILE A 26 8.16 1.62 -31.81
N ALA A 27 9.45 1.53 -32.11
CA ALA A 27 10.46 0.93 -31.24
C ALA A 27 10.70 1.73 -29.93
N THR A 28 10.32 3.02 -29.91
CA THR A 28 10.35 3.87 -28.71
C THR A 28 9.16 3.66 -27.76
N SER A 29 8.06 3.05 -28.25
CA SER A 29 6.84 2.77 -27.47
C SER A 29 7.09 1.81 -26.31
N ASN A 30 6.44 2.06 -25.19
CA ASN A 30 6.43 1.21 -24.01
C ASN A 30 5.66 -0.11 -24.20
N TRP A 31 4.94 -0.24 -25.32
CA TRP A 31 4.18 -1.44 -25.69
C TRP A 31 4.72 -2.11 -26.96
N SER A 32 5.87 -1.66 -27.47
CA SER A 32 6.53 -2.09 -28.73
C SER A 32 6.88 -3.57 -28.85
N GLY A 33 6.89 -4.33 -27.75
CA GLY A 33 7.35 -5.72 -27.74
C GLY A 33 8.85 -5.82 -28.00
N THR A 34 9.25 -6.79 -28.80
CA THR A 34 10.66 -6.99 -29.21
C THR A 34 11.21 -5.87 -30.07
N ASN A 35 10.38 -5.05 -30.73
CA ASN A 35 10.86 -3.97 -31.61
C ASN A 35 11.79 -2.97 -30.91
N SER A 36 11.67 -2.81 -29.59
CA SER A 36 12.57 -1.97 -28.77
C SER A 36 13.97 -2.56 -28.53
N LEU A 37 14.19 -3.88 -28.70
CA LEU A 37 15.50 -4.51 -28.46
C LEU A 37 16.55 -4.02 -29.47
N TYR A 38 16.13 -3.73 -30.70
CA TYR A 38 16.97 -3.21 -31.79
C TYR A 38 17.43 -1.76 -31.56
N LEU A 39 16.86 -1.06 -30.58
CA LEU A 39 17.38 0.20 -30.06
C LEU A 39 18.29 -0.02 -28.85
N ASN A 40 17.85 -0.86 -27.91
CA ASN A 40 18.59 -1.22 -26.71
C ASN A 40 18.04 -2.53 -26.12
N PRO A 41 18.84 -3.61 -25.97
CA PRO A 41 18.35 -4.89 -25.46
C PRO A 41 17.80 -4.83 -24.03
N ALA A 42 18.19 -3.85 -23.21
CA ALA A 42 17.64 -3.66 -21.86
C ALA A 42 16.16 -3.23 -21.86
N ASN A 43 15.61 -2.77 -23.00
CA ASN A 43 14.20 -2.35 -23.10
C ASN A 43 13.20 -3.49 -22.83
N ILE A 44 13.58 -4.76 -23.00
CA ILE A 44 12.68 -5.89 -22.69
C ILE A 44 12.52 -6.14 -21.17
N ALA A 45 13.38 -5.56 -20.33
CA ALA A 45 13.27 -5.64 -18.88
C ALA A 45 12.16 -4.72 -18.34
N ASP A 46 11.37 -5.21 -17.37
CA ASP A 46 10.11 -4.56 -16.93
C ASP A 46 9.15 -4.26 -18.11
N SER A 47 9.10 -5.15 -19.11
CA SER A 47 8.16 -5.02 -20.24
C SER A 47 6.71 -5.07 -19.77
N ARG A 48 5.82 -4.35 -20.47
CA ARG A 48 4.37 -4.35 -20.22
C ARG A 48 3.67 -5.60 -20.76
N HIS A 49 4.36 -6.41 -21.56
CA HIS A 49 3.90 -7.73 -21.99
C HIS A 49 4.37 -8.84 -21.05
N LYS A 50 3.51 -9.84 -20.80
CA LYS A 50 3.88 -11.11 -20.18
C LYS A 50 4.52 -12.01 -21.24
N PHE A 51 3.89 -12.08 -22.41
CA PHE A 51 4.44 -12.66 -23.63
C PHE A 51 4.17 -11.75 -24.84
N SER A 52 5.09 -11.71 -25.79
CA SER A 52 4.92 -11.23 -27.16
C SER A 52 5.17 -12.39 -28.10
N ILE A 53 4.36 -12.56 -29.14
CA ILE A 53 4.67 -13.45 -30.27
C ILE A 53 4.70 -12.57 -31.52
N ASP A 54 5.85 -12.47 -32.15
CA ASP A 54 6.06 -11.60 -33.29
C ASP A 54 5.81 -12.43 -34.56
N LEU A 55 4.80 -12.07 -35.35
CA LEU A 55 4.39 -12.85 -36.51
C LEU A 55 5.28 -12.50 -37.70
N PHE A 56 5.28 -11.22 -38.07
CA PHE A 56 6.19 -10.65 -39.06
C PHE A 56 6.28 -9.12 -38.88
N SER A 57 7.37 -8.52 -39.36
CA SER A 57 7.37 -7.12 -39.77
C SER A 57 8.31 -6.87 -40.95
N VAL A 58 7.95 -5.89 -41.78
CA VAL A 58 8.69 -5.47 -42.98
C VAL A 58 9.07 -4.00 -42.83
N ASN A 59 10.28 -3.64 -43.26
CA ASN A 59 10.75 -2.27 -43.42
C ASN A 59 11.65 -2.23 -44.67
N MET A 60 11.33 -1.41 -45.68
CA MET A 60 12.02 -1.40 -46.99
C MET A 60 12.93 -0.17 -47.15
N GLY A 61 13.71 -0.02 -48.24
CA GLY A 61 14.83 0.95 -48.22
C GLY A 61 15.30 1.68 -49.50
N LEU A 62 16.05 2.80 -49.33
CA LEU A 62 16.73 3.77 -50.23
C LEU A 62 16.83 5.19 -49.56
N ASP A 63 18.04 5.73 -49.32
CA ASP A 63 18.34 7.08 -48.76
C ASP A 63 19.56 7.68 -49.49
N ASN A 64 19.56 8.97 -49.81
CA ASN A 64 20.68 9.61 -50.49
C ASN A 64 20.91 11.07 -50.04
N ASN A 65 21.77 11.80 -50.76
CA ASN A 65 22.00 13.24 -50.57
C ASN A 65 22.17 14.03 -51.89
N PHE A 66 21.70 13.49 -53.02
CA PHE A 66 21.91 14.03 -54.36
C PHE A 66 20.60 14.21 -55.16
N ALA A 67 19.69 13.27 -55.01
CA ALA A 67 18.59 12.97 -55.92
C ALA A 67 17.27 12.96 -55.13
N LYS A 68 16.46 14.00 -55.27
CA LYS A 68 15.21 14.14 -54.50
C LYS A 68 14.14 13.24 -55.08
N ALA A 69 13.43 12.50 -54.23
CA ALA A 69 12.36 11.60 -54.65
C ALA A 69 10.99 12.13 -54.21
N GLY A 70 10.05 12.23 -55.15
CA GLY A 70 8.67 12.68 -54.91
C GLY A 70 7.70 11.50 -54.75
N PHE A 71 6.79 11.58 -53.77
CA PHE A 71 5.73 10.56 -53.59
C PHE A 71 4.78 10.48 -54.80
N SER A 72 4.55 11.62 -55.47
CA SER A 72 3.89 11.73 -56.76
C SER A 72 4.52 10.84 -57.84
N ASP A 73 5.83 10.66 -57.80
CA ASP A 73 6.62 10.10 -58.90
C ASP A 73 6.85 8.60 -58.71
N VAL A 74 6.96 8.16 -57.46
CA VAL A 74 6.78 6.74 -57.07
C VAL A 74 5.44 6.20 -57.60
N SER A 75 4.35 6.97 -57.50
CA SER A 75 3.03 6.55 -57.98
C SER A 75 2.94 6.37 -59.51
N LYS A 76 3.82 7.05 -60.28
CA LYS A 76 3.92 6.88 -61.74
C LYS A 76 4.67 5.58 -62.08
N LEU A 77 5.73 5.28 -61.34
CA LEU A 77 6.55 4.07 -61.52
C LEU A 77 5.72 2.78 -61.31
N VAL A 78 4.86 2.76 -60.29
CA VAL A 78 3.96 1.61 -59.98
C VAL A 78 2.95 1.32 -61.11
N ARG A 79 2.66 2.30 -61.99
CA ARG A 79 1.70 2.14 -63.10
C ARG A 79 2.37 1.75 -64.43
N ASN A 80 3.66 2.04 -64.59
CA ASN A 80 4.41 1.87 -65.85
C ASN A 80 5.73 1.10 -65.63
N SER A 81 5.64 -0.14 -65.11
CA SER A 81 6.82 -0.89 -64.64
C SER A 81 7.74 -1.48 -65.73
N GLU A 82 7.43 -1.30 -67.01
CA GLU A 82 8.13 -1.98 -68.12
C GLU A 82 9.33 -1.19 -68.68
N ASP A 83 9.38 0.14 -68.51
CA ASP A 83 10.46 0.98 -69.04
C ASP A 83 11.32 1.61 -67.95
N ALA A 84 12.48 1.00 -67.71
CA ALA A 84 13.47 1.49 -66.75
C ALA A 84 14.16 2.81 -67.16
N SER A 85 13.83 3.37 -68.34
CA SER A 85 14.07 4.79 -68.63
C SER A 85 13.43 5.70 -67.58
N GLY A 86 12.31 5.28 -66.98
CA GLY A 86 11.58 6.06 -65.97
C GLY A 86 12.28 6.19 -64.61
N ILE A 87 13.38 5.45 -64.35
CA ILE A 87 14.08 5.53 -63.06
C ILE A 87 14.78 6.88 -62.89
N GLY A 88 15.33 7.47 -63.97
CA GLY A 88 15.87 8.84 -63.93
C GLY A 88 14.80 9.87 -63.55
N ASN A 89 13.57 9.69 -64.06
CA ASN A 89 12.43 10.56 -63.80
C ASN A 89 11.85 10.44 -62.37
N LEU A 90 12.36 9.52 -61.55
CA LEU A 90 12.02 9.40 -60.13
C LEU A 90 12.79 10.42 -59.26
N PHE A 91 13.80 11.06 -59.84
CA PHE A 91 14.85 11.78 -59.12
C PHE A 91 15.10 13.20 -59.69
N ASP A 92 14.86 14.24 -58.88
CA ASP A 92 15.37 15.60 -59.15
C ASP A 92 16.82 15.70 -58.66
N PHE A 93 17.77 15.76 -59.60
CA PHE A 93 19.22 15.92 -59.33
C PHE A 93 19.65 17.37 -59.11
N GLY A 94 18.78 18.35 -59.43
CA GLY A 94 19.08 19.78 -59.34
C GLY A 94 20.33 20.24 -60.10
N ASN A 95 20.86 21.40 -59.68
CA ASN A 95 22.07 22.01 -60.27
C ASN A 95 23.37 21.59 -59.55
N GLY A 96 23.43 20.38 -59.02
CA GLY A 96 24.43 19.91 -58.02
C GLY A 96 25.86 19.65 -58.51
N LYS A 97 26.38 20.40 -59.50
CA LYS A 97 27.69 20.10 -60.10
C LYS A 97 28.84 20.12 -59.07
N GLY A 98 29.69 19.10 -59.10
CA GLY A 98 30.97 19.05 -58.38
C GLY A 98 30.95 18.72 -56.88
N GLN A 99 29.83 18.38 -56.26
CA GLN A 99 29.83 17.96 -54.84
C GLN A 99 30.10 16.46 -54.62
N LYS A 100 30.36 16.09 -53.37
CA LYS A 100 30.57 14.71 -52.90
C LYS A 100 29.28 14.14 -52.29
N TYR A 101 28.90 12.96 -52.74
CA TYR A 101 27.62 12.33 -52.46
C TYR A 101 27.78 10.92 -51.88
N THR A 102 26.68 10.35 -51.37
CA THR A 102 26.66 9.04 -50.71
C THR A 102 25.23 8.51 -50.73
N LEU A 103 25.09 7.27 -51.20
CA LEU A 103 23.82 6.58 -51.46
C LEU A 103 23.73 5.36 -50.54
N ALA A 104 22.73 5.29 -49.67
CA ALA A 104 22.17 4.00 -49.29
C ALA A 104 21.20 3.57 -50.39
N GLY A 105 21.55 2.50 -51.09
CA GLY A 105 20.61 1.82 -51.98
C GLY A 105 19.53 1.10 -51.16
N PRO A 106 18.75 0.19 -51.77
CA PRO A 106 17.72 -0.49 -51.03
C PRO A 106 18.26 -1.28 -49.84
N ASN A 107 17.56 -1.12 -48.71
CA ASN A 107 17.83 -1.81 -47.46
C ASN A 107 16.53 -2.38 -46.91
N VAL A 108 16.36 -3.70 -47.02
CA VAL A 108 15.15 -4.41 -46.58
C VAL A 108 15.46 -5.13 -45.28
N GLU A 109 14.58 -4.97 -44.30
CA GLU A 109 14.58 -5.73 -43.05
C GLU A 109 13.25 -6.47 -42.91
N LEU A 110 13.35 -7.79 -42.76
CA LEU A 110 12.25 -8.65 -42.33
C LEU A 110 12.55 -9.10 -40.89
N ARG A 111 11.53 -9.11 -40.02
CA ARG A 111 11.58 -9.69 -38.66
C ARG A 111 10.49 -10.74 -38.53
N GLY A 112 10.75 -11.75 -37.71
CA GLY A 112 9.77 -12.78 -37.36
C GLY A 112 9.89 -14.07 -38.20
N PRO A 113 9.40 -15.21 -37.69
CA PRO A 113 8.70 -15.37 -36.41
C PRO A 113 9.62 -15.20 -35.18
N GLY A 114 9.06 -14.69 -34.08
CA GLY A 114 9.81 -14.49 -32.83
C GLY A 114 8.90 -14.50 -31.61
N PHE A 115 9.51 -14.48 -30.42
CA PHE A 115 8.77 -14.29 -29.17
C PHE A 115 9.61 -13.61 -28.08
N MET A 116 8.92 -13.05 -27.10
CA MET A 116 9.50 -12.57 -25.84
C MET A 116 8.65 -13.05 -24.67
N ALA A 117 9.30 -13.47 -23.58
CA ALA A 117 8.66 -13.90 -22.34
C ALA A 117 9.25 -13.15 -21.14
N SER A 118 8.39 -12.55 -20.29
CA SER A 118 8.83 -12.01 -18.99
C SER A 118 8.86 -13.09 -17.93
N ILE A 119 10.02 -13.25 -17.28
CA ILE A 119 10.27 -14.17 -16.18
C ILE A 119 10.18 -13.37 -14.87
N GLY A 120 9.02 -13.47 -14.21
CA GLY A 120 8.70 -12.70 -13.01
C GLY A 120 8.52 -11.19 -13.29
N ARG A 121 8.95 -10.34 -12.34
CA ARG A 121 8.95 -8.86 -12.51
C ARG A 121 10.20 -8.35 -13.22
N LYS A 122 11.37 -8.87 -12.84
CA LYS A 122 12.67 -8.25 -13.16
C LYS A 122 13.26 -8.65 -14.52
N HIS A 123 12.99 -9.85 -15.03
CA HIS A 123 13.67 -10.38 -16.21
C HIS A 123 12.74 -10.62 -17.39
N SER A 124 13.29 -10.57 -18.59
CA SER A 124 12.68 -11.09 -19.81
C SER A 124 13.74 -11.75 -20.68
N ILE A 125 13.31 -12.73 -21.47
CA ILE A 125 14.07 -13.32 -22.58
C ILE A 125 13.31 -13.08 -23.89
N ALA A 126 14.02 -13.04 -25.02
CA ALA A 126 13.41 -13.07 -26.34
C ALA A 126 14.23 -13.94 -27.30
N LEU A 127 13.54 -14.64 -28.21
CA LEU A 127 14.12 -15.33 -29.35
C LEU A 127 13.54 -14.72 -30.61
N THR A 128 14.38 -14.19 -31.49
CA THR A 128 13.94 -13.44 -32.68
C THR A 128 14.70 -13.86 -33.93
N THR A 129 13.99 -14.10 -35.03
CA THR A 129 14.60 -14.21 -36.36
C THR A 129 14.57 -12.86 -37.09
N ARG A 130 15.51 -12.69 -38.03
CA ARG A 130 15.63 -11.51 -38.89
C ARG A 130 16.22 -11.88 -40.25
N ALA A 131 15.82 -11.18 -41.30
CA ALA A 131 16.55 -11.13 -42.56
C ALA A 131 16.90 -9.67 -42.88
N ARG A 132 18.10 -9.43 -43.39
CA ARG A 132 18.59 -8.12 -43.82
C ARG A 132 19.20 -8.18 -45.21
N PHE A 133 18.85 -7.21 -46.03
CA PHE A 133 19.56 -6.80 -47.24
C PHE A 133 19.99 -5.35 -47.05
N MET A 134 21.22 -4.99 -47.42
CA MET A 134 21.68 -3.59 -47.43
C MET A 134 22.63 -3.34 -48.60
N MET A 135 22.26 -2.42 -49.50
CA MET A 135 23.17 -1.85 -50.50
C MET A 135 23.59 -0.43 -50.10
N GLN A 136 24.87 -0.09 -50.26
CA GLN A 136 25.41 1.23 -49.91
C GLN A 136 26.64 1.61 -50.73
N ALA A 137 26.78 2.89 -51.07
CA ALA A 137 27.89 3.51 -51.77
C ALA A 137 28.31 4.83 -51.09
N HIS A 138 29.52 4.91 -50.55
CA HIS A 138 30.07 6.11 -49.89
C HIS A 138 31.02 6.91 -50.78
N ASP A 139 31.08 8.23 -50.58
CA ASP A 139 32.04 9.16 -51.20
C ASP A 139 32.05 9.11 -52.75
N LEU A 140 30.87 8.98 -53.34
CA LEU A 140 30.64 8.96 -54.79
C LEU A 140 30.52 10.40 -55.33
N ASN A 141 31.09 10.71 -56.49
CA ASN A 141 30.89 12.01 -57.15
C ASN A 141 29.52 12.07 -57.86
N GLY A 142 28.87 13.23 -57.82
CA GLY A 142 27.51 13.42 -58.33
C GLY A 142 27.43 13.51 -59.84
N ASP A 143 28.38 14.22 -60.46
CA ASP A 143 28.49 14.34 -61.91
C ASP A 143 28.66 12.94 -62.56
N LEU A 144 29.44 12.08 -61.91
CA LEU A 144 29.59 10.66 -62.25
C LEU A 144 28.26 9.90 -62.12
N PHE A 145 27.54 10.01 -60.98
CA PHE A 145 26.26 9.30 -60.81
C PHE A 145 25.23 9.78 -61.85
N GLN A 146 25.07 11.10 -62.03
CA GLN A 146 24.16 11.69 -63.01
C GLN A 146 24.51 11.20 -64.42
N SER A 147 25.79 11.21 -64.82
CA SER A 147 26.21 10.71 -66.15
C SER A 147 25.90 9.23 -66.43
N VAL A 148 25.54 8.44 -65.40
CA VAL A 148 25.12 7.03 -65.51
C VAL A 148 23.59 6.87 -65.52
N VAL A 149 22.83 7.74 -64.83
CA VAL A 149 21.37 7.59 -64.63
C VAL A 149 20.50 8.59 -65.41
N ASP A 150 21.06 9.73 -65.82
CA ASP A 150 20.41 10.81 -66.56
C ASP A 150 20.76 10.70 -68.05
N LYS A 151 19.73 10.69 -68.92
CA LYS A 151 19.90 10.58 -70.38
C LYS A 151 20.23 11.91 -71.04
N ASP A 152 19.74 13.03 -70.52
CA ASP A 152 19.93 14.34 -71.13
C ASP A 152 21.35 14.84 -70.85
N PHE A 153 21.89 14.51 -69.67
CA PHE A 153 23.30 14.72 -69.33
C PHE A 153 24.28 14.00 -70.28
N GLN A 154 23.89 12.85 -70.86
CA GLN A 154 24.71 12.09 -71.80
C GLN A 154 24.86 12.75 -73.19
N ASN A 155 24.06 13.77 -73.50
CA ASN A 155 24.09 14.51 -74.78
C ASN A 155 24.86 15.84 -74.72
N SER A 156 25.54 16.13 -73.61
CA SER A 156 26.32 17.37 -73.40
C SER A 156 27.70 17.36 -74.08
N GLU A 157 28.22 18.51 -74.50
CA GLU A 157 29.57 18.68 -75.10
C GLU A 157 30.72 18.01 -74.29
N THR A 158 30.51 17.83 -72.97
CA THR A 158 31.42 17.13 -72.04
C THR A 158 31.73 15.67 -72.42
N VAL A 159 30.99 15.09 -73.37
CA VAL A 159 31.16 13.72 -73.91
C VAL A 159 32.62 13.34 -74.22
N ASN A 160 33.44 14.29 -74.69
CA ASN A 160 34.83 14.06 -75.08
C ASN A 160 35.89 14.40 -74.01
N THR A 161 35.59 15.28 -73.05
CA THR A 161 36.58 15.72 -72.03
C THR A 161 36.65 14.78 -70.83
N GLY A 162 35.52 14.15 -70.47
CA GLY A 162 35.43 13.11 -69.44
C GLY A 162 35.41 13.64 -68.01
N TYR A 163 34.42 13.19 -67.24
CA TYR A 163 34.12 13.63 -65.88
C TYR A 163 35.12 13.04 -64.88
N GLN A 164 35.89 13.90 -64.20
CA GLN A 164 36.78 13.46 -63.12
C GLN A 164 36.01 13.31 -61.80
N ALA A 165 36.15 12.16 -61.16
CA ALA A 165 35.60 11.87 -59.84
C ALA A 165 36.73 11.44 -58.89
N LYS A 166 36.78 12.06 -57.70
CA LYS A 166 37.75 11.71 -56.65
C LYS A 166 37.10 11.36 -55.33
N ALA A 167 37.55 10.27 -54.72
CA ALA A 167 37.12 9.80 -53.41
C ALA A 167 38.31 9.43 -52.52
N GLN A 168 38.15 9.57 -51.21
CA GLN A 168 39.15 9.28 -50.17
C GLN A 168 38.72 8.12 -49.27
N ALA A 169 37.45 7.71 -49.33
CA ALA A 169 36.94 6.53 -48.63
C ALA A 169 35.78 5.87 -49.40
N PHE A 170 35.97 5.62 -50.71
CA PHE A 170 34.94 4.97 -51.51
C PHE A 170 34.70 3.54 -51.02
N ASN A 171 33.44 3.24 -50.70
CA ASN A 171 33.00 1.91 -50.31
C ASN A 171 31.64 1.66 -50.93
N PHE A 172 31.59 0.76 -51.91
CA PHE A 172 30.38 0.11 -52.35
C PHE A 172 30.29 -1.26 -51.65
N THR A 173 29.21 -1.52 -50.91
CA THR A 173 28.92 -2.83 -50.34
C THR A 173 27.44 -3.17 -50.50
N THR A 174 27.15 -4.33 -51.06
CA THR A 174 25.87 -5.03 -50.89
C THR A 174 26.10 -6.30 -50.07
N ASN A 175 25.19 -6.58 -49.13
CA ASN A 175 25.26 -7.74 -48.24
C ASN A 175 23.84 -8.20 -47.89
N ALA A 176 23.62 -9.51 -47.93
CA ALA A 176 22.36 -10.18 -47.60
C ALA A 176 22.63 -11.24 -46.54
N TRP A 177 21.86 -11.26 -45.45
CA TRP A 177 22.06 -12.20 -44.35
C TRP A 177 20.82 -12.41 -43.47
N THR A 178 20.78 -13.54 -42.78
CA THR A 178 19.77 -13.87 -41.76
C THR A 178 20.39 -13.99 -40.37
N GLU A 179 19.56 -13.78 -39.35
CA GLU A 179 19.96 -13.75 -37.93
C GLU A 179 19.00 -14.58 -37.09
N ILE A 180 19.54 -15.34 -36.13
CA ILE A 180 18.78 -15.91 -35.01
C ILE A 180 19.37 -15.33 -33.73
N GLY A 181 18.59 -14.49 -33.04
CA GLY A 181 19.02 -13.74 -31.86
C GLY A 181 18.35 -14.21 -30.58
N LEU A 182 19.14 -14.45 -29.54
CA LEU A 182 18.70 -14.64 -28.16
C LEU A 182 19.04 -13.36 -27.36
N THR A 183 18.00 -12.71 -26.83
CA THR A 183 18.11 -11.52 -25.98
C THR A 183 17.76 -11.84 -24.54
N TRP A 184 18.52 -11.29 -23.59
CA TRP A 184 18.17 -11.19 -22.17
C TRP A 184 18.10 -9.72 -21.76
N GLY A 185 17.13 -9.39 -20.91
CA GLY A 185 17.07 -8.11 -20.21
C GLY A 185 16.68 -8.31 -18.75
N GLY A 186 17.34 -7.61 -17.83
CA GLY A 186 17.12 -7.69 -16.40
C GLY A 186 17.16 -6.35 -15.68
N VAL A 187 16.20 -6.12 -14.78
CA VAL A 187 16.26 -5.06 -13.76
C VAL A 187 17.30 -5.47 -12.71
N VAL A 188 18.47 -4.82 -12.72
CA VAL A 188 19.60 -5.13 -11.83
C VAL A 188 19.58 -4.32 -10.54
N PHE A 189 19.06 -3.08 -10.59
CA PHE A 189 18.92 -2.21 -9.43
C PHE A 189 17.52 -1.57 -9.42
N GLU A 190 16.90 -1.46 -8.25
CA GLU A 190 15.57 -0.87 -8.08
C GLU A 190 15.37 -0.40 -6.64
N ASN A 191 14.98 0.87 -6.44
CA ASN A 191 14.56 1.41 -5.15
C ASN A 191 13.22 2.18 -5.29
N LYS A 192 12.88 3.10 -4.38
CA LYS A 192 11.63 3.88 -4.47
C LYS A 192 11.56 4.77 -5.73
N MET A 193 12.66 5.44 -6.10
CA MET A 193 12.69 6.47 -7.15
C MET A 193 13.54 6.12 -8.38
N HIS A 194 14.35 5.06 -8.33
CA HIS A 194 15.35 4.75 -9.35
C HIS A 194 15.27 3.28 -9.77
N GLN A 195 15.43 3.00 -11.06
CA GLN A 195 15.60 1.64 -11.59
C GLN A 195 16.72 1.62 -12.64
N VAL A 196 17.58 0.60 -12.62
CA VAL A 196 18.56 0.32 -13.68
C VAL A 196 18.28 -1.06 -14.28
N LYS A 197 18.27 -1.12 -15.61
CA LYS A 197 18.13 -2.31 -16.43
C LYS A 197 19.41 -2.52 -17.22
N LEU A 198 19.86 -3.77 -17.31
CA LEU A 198 20.86 -4.20 -18.28
C LEU A 198 20.21 -5.14 -19.30
N GLY A 199 20.79 -5.26 -20.47
CA GLY A 199 20.42 -6.27 -21.44
C GLY A 199 21.53 -6.56 -22.43
N ALA A 200 21.49 -7.74 -23.02
CA ALA A 200 22.40 -8.18 -24.05
C ALA A 200 21.66 -9.06 -25.07
N THR A 201 22.05 -8.96 -26.34
CA THR A 201 21.63 -9.88 -27.40
C THR A 201 22.86 -10.59 -27.95
N GLY A 202 22.82 -11.92 -28.04
CA GLY A 202 23.74 -12.69 -28.87
C GLY A 202 22.99 -13.21 -30.09
N ARG A 203 23.54 -13.03 -31.29
CA ARG A 203 22.98 -13.55 -32.55
C ARG A 203 23.95 -14.47 -33.26
N TYR A 204 23.43 -15.60 -33.75
CA TYR A 204 24.08 -16.32 -34.83
C TYR A 204 23.65 -15.74 -36.18
N LEU A 205 24.58 -15.62 -37.12
CA LEU A 205 24.39 -14.98 -38.42
C LEU A 205 24.67 -16.00 -39.52
N ARG A 206 23.84 -15.99 -40.57
CA ARG A 206 24.11 -16.69 -41.83
C ARG A 206 24.17 -15.69 -42.97
N GLY A 207 25.34 -15.53 -43.56
CA GLY A 207 25.51 -14.71 -44.76
C GLY A 207 24.97 -15.45 -45.97
N ALA A 208 24.02 -14.84 -46.65
CA ALA A 208 23.45 -15.32 -47.91
C ALA A 208 24.38 -15.00 -49.06
N GLY A 209 24.89 -13.76 -49.10
CA GLY A 209 25.86 -13.33 -50.09
C GLY A 209 26.26 -11.88 -49.87
N TYR A 210 27.45 -11.52 -50.34
CA TYR A 210 27.91 -10.13 -50.37
C TYR A 210 28.75 -9.87 -51.61
N PHE A 211 28.81 -8.60 -51.99
CA PHE A 211 29.74 -8.04 -52.96
C PHE A 211 30.22 -6.69 -52.40
N SER A 212 31.53 -6.45 -52.42
CA SER A 212 32.13 -5.23 -51.88
C SER A 212 33.32 -4.77 -52.70
N PHE A 213 33.39 -3.46 -52.95
CA PHE A 213 34.50 -2.75 -53.56
C PHE A 213 34.86 -1.57 -52.66
N VAL A 214 36.09 -1.54 -52.14
CA VAL A 214 36.52 -0.54 -51.16
C VAL A 214 37.89 0.03 -51.53
N ASN A 215 38.04 1.34 -51.35
CA ASN A 215 39.23 2.09 -51.73
C ASN A 215 39.46 3.30 -50.77
N GLN A 216 40.72 3.75 -50.69
CA GLN A 216 41.17 4.86 -49.82
C GLN A 216 41.71 6.07 -50.60
N ASN A 217 41.80 5.98 -51.93
CA ASN A 217 42.18 7.05 -52.85
C ASN A 217 41.74 6.64 -54.26
N LEU A 218 40.61 7.17 -54.71
CA LEU A 218 40.03 6.94 -56.03
C LEU A 218 40.25 8.20 -56.84
N ASP A 219 40.89 8.09 -57.99
CA ASP A 219 40.97 9.15 -59.00
C ASP A 219 40.58 8.52 -60.34
N LEU A 220 39.35 8.76 -60.78
CA LEU A 220 38.82 8.23 -62.03
C LEU A 220 38.35 9.33 -62.95
N GLN A 221 38.35 9.05 -64.26
CA GLN A 221 37.83 9.92 -65.30
C GLN A 221 36.92 9.11 -66.22
N TYR A 222 35.62 9.40 -66.20
CA TYR A 222 34.59 8.69 -66.97
C TYR A 222 34.24 9.43 -68.27
N TYR A 223 34.30 8.72 -69.39
CA TYR A 223 34.02 9.22 -70.74
C TYR A 223 32.71 8.64 -71.25
N ALA A 224 31.61 9.40 -71.11
CA ALA A 224 30.26 8.94 -71.45
C ALA A 224 30.14 8.43 -72.89
N GLY A 225 30.73 9.12 -73.87
CA GLY A 225 30.67 8.74 -75.28
C GLY A 225 31.37 7.42 -75.64
N THR A 226 32.27 6.92 -74.78
CA THR A 226 32.98 5.64 -75.00
C THR A 226 32.65 4.57 -73.96
N ASP A 227 31.73 4.86 -73.03
CA ASP A 227 31.35 3.96 -71.92
C ASP A 227 32.58 3.45 -71.15
N SER A 228 33.48 4.36 -70.77
CA SER A 228 34.79 3.99 -70.25
C SER A 228 35.29 4.83 -69.09
N VAL A 229 35.98 4.19 -68.16
CA VAL A 229 36.52 4.75 -66.92
C VAL A 229 38.03 4.57 -66.94
N ARG A 230 38.78 5.67 -67.11
CA ARG A 230 40.21 5.72 -66.82
C ARG A 230 40.39 5.86 -65.30
N ILE A 231 41.37 5.20 -64.71
CA ILE A 231 41.61 5.15 -63.27
C ILE A 231 43.10 5.38 -63.02
N ARG A 232 43.44 6.37 -62.19
CA ARG A 232 44.82 6.82 -61.91
C ARG A 232 45.19 6.51 -60.46
N ASN A 233 46.42 6.04 -60.21
CA ASN A 233 47.02 5.97 -58.86
C ASN A 233 46.09 5.41 -57.74
N THR A 234 45.24 4.46 -58.11
CA THR A 234 44.12 3.94 -57.32
C THR A 234 44.36 2.47 -57.05
N ASN A 235 44.46 2.09 -55.77
CA ASN A 235 44.48 0.70 -55.32
C ASN A 235 43.15 0.37 -54.65
N PHE A 236 42.52 -0.75 -54.98
CA PHE A 236 41.19 -1.11 -54.45
C PHE A 236 41.14 -2.55 -53.95
N GLN A 237 40.25 -2.82 -53.01
CA GLN A 237 39.95 -4.17 -52.54
C GLN A 237 38.60 -4.61 -53.11
N TYR A 238 38.57 -5.77 -53.77
CA TYR A 238 37.35 -6.43 -54.21
C TYR A 238 37.11 -7.67 -53.36
N GLY A 239 35.86 -7.96 -53.02
CA GLY A 239 35.43 -9.24 -52.47
C GLY A 239 34.01 -9.58 -52.86
N SER A 240 33.77 -10.84 -53.24
CA SER A 240 32.41 -11.36 -53.48
C SER A 240 32.29 -12.83 -53.10
N ASN A 241 31.07 -13.22 -52.76
CA ASN A 241 30.61 -14.61 -52.61
C ASN A 241 29.24 -14.84 -53.32
N MET A 242 28.65 -13.82 -53.95
CA MET A 242 27.32 -13.92 -54.57
C MET A 242 27.23 -15.04 -55.60
N THR A 243 26.18 -15.86 -55.48
CA THR A 243 25.80 -16.89 -56.45
C THR A 243 24.71 -16.37 -57.40
N SER A 244 24.22 -17.23 -58.29
CA SER A 244 23.05 -16.95 -59.13
C SER A 244 21.70 -17.12 -58.42
N ASP A 245 21.64 -17.75 -57.24
CA ASP A 245 20.38 -18.01 -56.51
C ASP A 245 20.39 -17.39 -55.11
N ILE A 246 20.25 -16.07 -55.10
CA ILE A 246 20.14 -15.25 -53.89
C ILE A 246 18.86 -15.60 -53.09
N GLY A 247 17.84 -16.17 -53.75
CA GLY A 247 16.59 -16.57 -53.12
C GLY A 247 16.77 -17.78 -52.21
N GLU A 248 17.36 -18.85 -52.72
CA GLU A 248 17.73 -20.01 -51.91
C GLU A 248 18.78 -19.64 -50.87
N ASP A 249 19.82 -18.88 -51.25
CA ASP A 249 20.92 -18.52 -50.34
C ASP A 249 20.48 -17.65 -49.14
N ILE A 250 19.37 -16.91 -49.21
CA ILE A 250 18.81 -16.19 -48.05
C ILE A 250 18.25 -17.14 -46.98
N LEU A 251 17.68 -18.28 -47.40
CA LEU A 251 17.13 -19.30 -46.50
C LEU A 251 18.21 -20.31 -46.08
N ASN A 252 18.93 -20.85 -47.07
CA ASN A 252 19.88 -21.95 -46.92
C ASN A 252 21.33 -21.48 -46.67
N GLY A 253 21.62 -20.18 -46.80
CA GLY A 253 22.85 -19.49 -46.35
C GLY A 253 24.09 -19.77 -47.20
N GLY A 254 24.27 -18.99 -48.28
CA GLY A 254 25.26 -19.13 -49.37
C GLY A 254 26.76 -19.08 -49.06
N GLY A 255 27.16 -19.24 -47.80
CA GLY A 255 28.57 -19.47 -47.43
C GLY A 255 29.16 -18.54 -46.39
N GLY A 256 28.37 -17.59 -45.88
CA GLY A 256 28.73 -16.75 -44.74
C GLY A 256 28.23 -17.29 -43.41
N SER A 257 29.04 -17.15 -42.37
CA SER A 257 28.61 -17.38 -40.98
C SER A 257 29.30 -16.40 -40.02
N GLY A 258 28.66 -16.08 -38.90
CA GLY A 258 29.27 -15.23 -37.88
C GLY A 258 28.40 -15.06 -36.64
N PHE A 259 28.81 -14.14 -35.78
CA PHE A 259 28.06 -13.75 -34.59
C PHE A 259 27.94 -12.23 -34.50
N SER A 260 26.84 -11.74 -33.95
CA SER A 260 26.70 -10.33 -33.53
C SER A 260 26.27 -10.22 -32.08
N PHE A 261 26.69 -9.12 -31.44
CA PHE A 261 26.36 -8.81 -30.06
C PHE A 261 25.79 -7.40 -29.96
N ASP A 262 24.74 -7.26 -29.16
CA ASP A 262 24.28 -5.96 -28.65
C ASP A 262 24.48 -5.95 -27.12
N ALA A 263 24.86 -4.81 -26.57
CA ALA A 263 24.87 -4.57 -25.13
C ALA A 263 24.23 -3.22 -24.82
N GLY A 264 23.43 -3.14 -23.76
CA GLY A 264 22.73 -1.92 -23.41
C GLY A 264 22.33 -1.78 -21.95
N VAL A 265 22.20 -0.52 -21.54
CA VAL A 265 21.75 -0.07 -20.21
C VAL A 265 20.58 0.90 -20.37
N VAL A 266 19.62 0.81 -19.45
CA VAL A 266 18.52 1.79 -19.31
C VAL A 266 18.42 2.19 -17.83
N TYR A 267 18.33 3.49 -17.57
CA TYR A 267 18.10 4.07 -16.26
C TYR A 267 16.77 4.82 -16.26
N GLU A 268 15.91 4.55 -15.28
CA GLU A 268 14.62 5.22 -15.10
C GLU A 268 14.56 5.97 -13.78
N PHE A 269 14.27 7.27 -13.87
CA PHE A 269 13.91 8.12 -12.74
C PHE A 269 12.37 8.17 -12.60
N ARG A 270 11.90 7.77 -11.43
CA ARG A 270 10.51 7.40 -11.11
C ARG A 270 10.02 8.11 -9.83
N PRO A 271 10.10 9.45 -9.71
CA PRO A 271 9.79 10.17 -8.46
C PRO A 271 8.33 10.02 -8.00
N ASN A 272 7.43 9.61 -8.89
CA ASN A 272 6.01 9.36 -8.61
C ASN A 272 5.66 7.85 -8.60
N ALA A 273 6.64 6.95 -8.45
CA ALA A 273 6.43 5.49 -8.53
C ALA A 273 5.34 4.97 -7.57
N ASP A 274 5.25 5.56 -6.39
CA ASP A 274 4.38 5.09 -5.30
C ASP A 274 2.88 5.25 -5.66
N LYS A 275 2.54 6.21 -6.54
CA LYS A 275 1.19 6.36 -7.14
C LYS A 275 0.77 5.19 -8.07
N TYR A 276 1.69 4.26 -8.34
CA TYR A 276 1.45 3.04 -9.11
C TYR A 276 1.67 1.77 -8.28
N ARG A 277 1.87 1.88 -6.96
CA ARG A 277 1.89 0.72 -6.07
C ARG A 277 0.48 0.28 -5.68
N TYR A 278 0.38 -0.96 -5.26
CA TYR A 278 -0.79 -1.57 -4.65
C TYR A 278 -0.32 -2.73 -3.77
N ASP A 279 -1.15 -3.10 -2.81
CA ASP A 279 -0.91 -4.24 -1.93
C ASP A 279 -1.84 -5.38 -2.38
N MET A 280 -1.37 -6.63 -2.30
CA MET A 280 -2.10 -7.79 -2.84
C MET A 280 -1.56 -9.13 -2.31
N ASN A 281 -2.44 -10.03 -1.86
CA ASN A 281 -2.12 -11.37 -1.37
C ASN A 281 -1.01 -11.37 -0.30
N GLY A 282 -1.19 -10.58 0.77
CA GLY A 282 -0.22 -10.46 1.86
C GLY A 282 1.13 -9.82 1.48
N LYS A 283 1.20 -9.08 0.36
CA LYS A 283 2.44 -8.44 -0.14
C LYS A 283 2.20 -6.98 -0.45
N THR A 284 3.00 -6.11 0.18
CA THR A 284 2.88 -4.66 0.08
C THR A 284 3.80 -4.05 -0.99
N GLY A 285 3.49 -2.83 -1.43
CA GLY A 285 4.32 -1.99 -2.28
C GLY A 285 4.54 -2.49 -3.71
N LEU A 286 3.68 -3.38 -4.23
CA LEU A 286 3.81 -4.00 -5.54
C LEU A 286 3.57 -2.96 -6.65
N ILE A 287 4.54 -2.75 -7.54
CA ILE A 287 4.35 -1.84 -8.69
C ILE A 287 3.39 -2.47 -9.71
N ASN A 288 2.38 -1.73 -10.15
CA ASN A 288 1.42 -2.15 -11.16
C ASN A 288 2.11 -2.37 -12.53
N PRO A 289 2.21 -3.62 -13.02
CA PRO A 289 3.03 -3.95 -14.19
C PRO A 289 2.44 -3.45 -15.52
N ALA A 290 1.21 -2.92 -15.51
CA ALA A 290 0.52 -2.35 -16.67
C ALA A 290 0.60 -0.81 -16.74
N LYS A 291 1.46 -0.18 -15.92
CA LYS A 291 1.68 1.28 -15.87
C LYS A 291 3.16 1.61 -16.11
N ASN A 292 3.44 2.82 -16.58
CA ASN A 292 4.79 3.34 -16.77
C ASN A 292 5.10 4.34 -15.63
N PRO A 293 5.90 3.97 -14.62
CA PRO A 293 6.12 4.80 -13.43
C PRO A 293 7.23 5.85 -13.57
N TYR A 294 7.95 5.87 -14.71
CA TYR A 294 9.03 6.82 -14.95
C TYR A 294 8.52 8.20 -15.34
N LEU A 295 9.29 9.21 -14.94
CA LEU A 295 9.25 10.57 -15.46
C LEU A 295 10.28 10.72 -16.59
N LEU A 296 11.51 10.23 -16.36
CA LEU A 296 12.61 10.23 -17.32
C LEU A 296 13.19 8.83 -17.46
N ARG A 297 13.44 8.39 -18.70
CA ARG A 297 14.17 7.17 -19.05
C ARG A 297 15.38 7.52 -19.90
N PHE A 298 16.57 7.34 -19.36
CA PHE A 298 17.84 7.42 -20.09
C PHE A 298 18.23 6.04 -20.60
N SER A 299 18.88 5.96 -21.75
CA SER A 299 19.28 4.70 -22.38
C SER A 299 20.55 4.86 -23.19
N ALA A 300 21.42 3.85 -23.15
CA ALA A 300 22.61 3.77 -23.98
C ALA A 300 22.85 2.31 -24.39
N ALA A 301 23.14 2.07 -25.66
CA ALA A 301 23.48 0.75 -26.18
C ALA A 301 24.50 0.84 -27.31
N VAL A 302 25.28 -0.24 -27.48
CA VAL A 302 26.04 -0.49 -28.70
C VAL A 302 25.44 -1.72 -29.36
N THR A 303 25.05 -1.59 -30.61
CA THR A 303 24.35 -2.62 -31.38
C THR A 303 25.15 -3.03 -32.62
N ASP A 304 24.87 -4.24 -33.14
CA ASP A 304 25.51 -4.81 -34.32
C ASP A 304 27.04 -4.94 -34.20
N ILE A 305 27.55 -5.28 -33.00
CA ILE A 305 28.97 -5.58 -32.80
C ILE A 305 29.26 -6.97 -33.40
N GLY A 306 29.86 -7.03 -34.58
CA GLY A 306 30.25 -8.31 -35.18
C GLY A 306 30.68 -8.26 -36.64
N THR A 307 30.97 -9.45 -37.18
CA THR A 307 31.34 -9.66 -38.58
C THR A 307 30.78 -10.98 -39.10
N ILE A 308 30.34 -10.99 -40.35
CA ILE A 308 30.08 -12.23 -41.09
C ILE A 308 31.38 -12.63 -41.80
N THR A 309 31.77 -13.89 -41.66
CA THR A 309 32.94 -14.46 -42.37
C THR A 309 32.44 -15.36 -43.49
N TYR A 310 32.76 -15.00 -44.73
CA TYR A 310 32.42 -15.74 -45.95
C TYR A 310 33.61 -16.63 -46.36
N ASN A 311 33.38 -17.94 -46.47
CA ASN A 311 34.42 -18.95 -46.69
C ASN A 311 34.15 -19.91 -47.87
N LYS A 312 32.87 -20.18 -48.20
CA LYS A 312 32.51 -20.93 -49.43
C LYS A 312 32.42 -19.94 -50.58
N ASN A 313 32.76 -20.36 -51.80
CA ASN A 313 32.66 -19.58 -53.05
C ASN A 313 33.20 -18.14 -52.98
N ASN A 314 34.04 -17.83 -51.98
CA ASN A 314 34.44 -16.48 -51.64
C ASN A 314 35.77 -16.14 -52.32
N GLN A 315 35.79 -15.02 -53.01
CA GLN A 315 36.93 -14.59 -53.81
C GLN A 315 37.20 -13.10 -53.53
N SER A 316 38.32 -12.81 -52.86
CA SER A 316 38.77 -11.44 -52.62
C SER A 316 40.26 -11.25 -52.88
N ALA A 317 40.61 -10.04 -53.31
CA ALA A 317 41.98 -9.61 -53.55
C ALA A 317 42.09 -8.08 -53.45
N PHE A 318 43.32 -7.61 -53.21
CA PHE A 318 43.70 -6.23 -53.48
C PHE A 318 44.18 -6.12 -54.93
N PHE A 319 43.73 -5.10 -55.63
CA PHE A 319 44.20 -4.73 -56.95
C PHE A 319 45.01 -3.45 -56.85
N LYS A 320 46.21 -3.47 -57.46
CA LYS A 320 47.13 -2.34 -57.56
C LYS A 320 47.21 -1.91 -59.01
N ASN A 321 47.45 -0.63 -59.27
CA ASN A 321 47.77 -0.19 -60.63
C ASN A 321 49.18 -0.71 -60.99
N SER A 322 49.27 -1.46 -62.10
CA SER A 322 50.52 -2.06 -62.61
C SER A 322 50.93 -1.52 -63.98
N SER A 323 50.19 -0.54 -64.49
CA SER A 323 50.53 0.15 -65.73
C SER A 323 51.74 1.04 -65.54
N ALA A 324 52.67 1.02 -66.50
CA ALA A 324 53.85 1.91 -66.51
C ALA A 324 53.48 3.41 -66.59
N SER A 325 52.24 3.75 -66.97
CA SER A 325 51.72 5.13 -66.95
C SER A 325 51.03 5.53 -65.63
N GLY A 326 50.85 4.60 -64.68
CA GLY A 326 50.00 4.82 -63.50
C GLY A 326 48.50 4.93 -63.82
N GLU A 327 48.08 4.61 -65.05
CA GLU A 327 46.69 4.64 -65.52
C GLU A 327 46.20 3.25 -65.96
N GLY A 328 45.09 2.81 -65.38
CA GLY A 328 44.29 1.67 -65.86
C GLY A 328 43.03 2.15 -66.58
N TYR A 329 42.42 1.30 -67.41
CA TYR A 329 41.30 1.71 -68.28
C TYR A 329 40.23 0.62 -68.43
N ILE A 330 39.07 0.83 -67.80
CA ILE A 330 37.92 -0.08 -67.78
C ILE A 330 36.84 0.42 -68.76
N ARG A 331 36.07 -0.50 -69.36
CA ARG A 331 34.89 -0.20 -70.20
C ARG A 331 33.65 -0.86 -69.61
N GLY A 332 32.57 -0.10 -69.41
CA GLY A 332 31.35 -0.59 -68.75
C GLY A 332 30.72 -1.79 -69.47
N ILE A 333 30.66 -1.73 -70.79
CA ILE A 333 30.15 -2.81 -71.65
C ILE A 333 30.97 -4.11 -71.57
N GLU A 334 32.25 -4.03 -71.24
CA GLU A 334 33.15 -5.19 -71.09
C GLU A 334 33.27 -5.64 -69.62
N LEU A 335 33.12 -4.73 -68.66
CA LEU A 335 33.08 -5.02 -67.23
C LEU A 335 31.91 -5.93 -66.86
N ALA A 336 30.72 -5.65 -67.42
CA ALA A 336 29.47 -6.34 -67.13
C ALA A 336 29.54 -7.89 -67.23
N PRO A 337 30.02 -8.51 -68.33
CA PRO A 337 30.14 -9.98 -68.42
C PRO A 337 31.30 -10.57 -67.61
N ASN A 338 32.27 -9.75 -67.18
CA ASN A 338 33.46 -10.23 -66.46
C ASN A 338 33.30 -10.18 -64.93
N ILE A 339 32.57 -9.20 -64.39
CA ILE A 339 32.47 -8.94 -62.94
C ILE A 339 31.77 -10.05 -62.13
N SER A 340 30.99 -10.90 -62.80
CA SER A 340 30.25 -12.04 -62.21
C SER A 340 31.11 -13.27 -61.90
N ASN A 341 32.36 -13.32 -62.37
CA ASN A 341 33.29 -14.40 -62.08
C ASN A 341 34.68 -13.82 -61.79
N PHE A 342 35.22 -14.04 -60.58
CA PHE A 342 36.49 -13.42 -60.17
C PHE A 342 37.66 -13.71 -61.11
N ASN A 343 37.75 -14.88 -61.73
CA ASN A 343 38.85 -15.17 -62.66
C ASN A 343 38.69 -14.37 -63.96
N ASN A 344 37.48 -14.26 -64.48
CA ASN A 344 37.18 -13.40 -65.63
C ASN A 344 37.46 -11.93 -65.27
N PHE A 345 36.97 -11.45 -64.14
CA PHE A 345 37.19 -10.10 -63.63
C PHE A 345 38.68 -9.78 -63.42
N LYS A 346 39.45 -10.69 -62.80
CA LYS A 346 40.90 -10.56 -62.58
C LYS A 346 41.65 -10.51 -63.89
N ASN A 347 41.37 -11.42 -64.82
CA ASN A 347 42.05 -11.47 -66.13
C ASN A 347 41.69 -10.25 -66.98
N TYR A 348 40.44 -9.79 -66.90
CA TYR A 348 39.99 -8.53 -67.49
C TYR A 348 40.76 -7.35 -66.93
N LEU A 349 40.82 -7.20 -65.60
CA LEU A 349 41.57 -6.14 -64.92
C LEU A 349 43.08 -6.16 -65.26
N ALA A 350 43.69 -7.34 -65.39
CA ALA A 350 45.06 -7.49 -65.86
C ALA A 350 45.25 -6.92 -67.28
N SER A 351 44.35 -7.24 -68.22
CA SER A 351 44.35 -6.63 -69.56
C SER A 351 44.08 -5.12 -69.57
N ARG A 352 43.62 -4.56 -68.43
CA ARG A 352 43.25 -3.15 -68.24
C ARG A 352 44.20 -2.37 -67.30
N GLY A 353 45.38 -2.92 -66.99
CA GLY A 353 46.45 -2.22 -66.27
C GLY A 353 46.42 -2.34 -64.74
N PHE A 354 45.77 -3.39 -64.21
CA PHE A 354 45.74 -3.67 -62.77
C PHE A 354 46.24 -5.08 -62.47
N GLU A 355 47.10 -5.21 -61.46
CA GLU A 355 47.56 -6.49 -60.95
C GLU A 355 46.82 -6.84 -59.66
N ALA A 356 46.30 -8.06 -59.60
CA ALA A 356 45.81 -8.63 -58.35
C ALA A 356 47.00 -9.07 -57.49
N ASP A 357 47.05 -8.64 -56.24
CA ASP A 357 48.00 -9.15 -55.27
C ASP A 357 47.90 -10.68 -55.18
N THR A 358 49.05 -11.36 -55.21
CA THR A 358 49.13 -12.84 -55.28
C THR A 358 48.48 -13.52 -54.08
N SER A 359 48.31 -12.78 -52.97
CA SER A 359 47.61 -13.20 -51.75
C SER A 359 46.06 -13.22 -51.89
N GLN A 360 45.53 -13.93 -52.89
CA GLN A 360 44.07 -14.14 -53.02
C GLN A 360 43.49 -14.81 -51.77
N SER A 361 42.60 -14.12 -51.06
CA SER A 361 41.96 -14.70 -49.88
C SER A 361 40.66 -15.43 -50.23
N LYS A 362 40.62 -16.72 -49.88
CA LYS A 362 39.40 -17.54 -49.90
C LYS A 362 38.45 -17.26 -48.72
N SER A 363 38.86 -16.41 -47.78
CA SER A 363 38.05 -15.98 -46.64
C SER A 363 37.88 -14.46 -46.61
N SER A 364 36.71 -13.95 -46.28
CA SER A 364 36.49 -12.50 -46.18
C SER A 364 35.55 -12.14 -45.02
N LYS A 365 35.95 -11.14 -44.25
CA LYS A 365 35.19 -10.62 -43.11
C LYS A 365 34.47 -9.35 -43.50
N VAL A 366 33.14 -9.39 -43.46
CA VAL A 366 32.24 -8.27 -43.74
C VAL A 366 31.74 -7.72 -42.40
N LYS A 367 32.00 -6.44 -42.14
CA LYS A 367 31.53 -5.76 -40.92
C LYS A 367 30.01 -5.53 -40.97
N LEU A 368 29.38 -5.72 -39.81
CA LEU A 368 28.00 -5.29 -39.58
C LEU A 368 27.94 -3.77 -39.35
N PRO A 369 26.74 -3.15 -39.52
CA PRO A 369 26.58 -1.70 -39.38
C PRO A 369 26.53 -1.25 -37.90
N GLN A 370 27.61 -1.51 -37.17
CA GLN A 370 27.75 -1.21 -35.74
C GLN A 370 27.40 0.24 -35.41
N SER A 371 26.57 0.44 -34.38
CA SER A 371 26.07 1.74 -33.94
C SER A 371 26.16 1.93 -32.42
N LEU A 372 26.43 3.16 -32.00
CA LEU A 372 26.08 3.65 -30.67
C LEU A 372 24.69 4.28 -30.74
N VAL A 373 23.82 3.90 -29.81
CA VAL A 373 22.46 4.43 -29.63
C VAL A 373 22.38 5.07 -28.25
N VAL A 374 21.99 6.34 -28.18
CA VAL A 374 21.74 7.05 -26.92
C VAL A 374 20.36 7.66 -26.97
N GLY A 375 19.54 7.42 -25.95
CA GLY A 375 18.16 7.91 -25.91
C GLY A 375 17.76 8.47 -24.56
N LEU A 376 16.97 9.54 -24.58
CA LEU A 376 16.23 10.10 -23.46
C LEU A 376 14.74 10.01 -23.78
N ASP A 377 13.89 9.64 -22.84
CA ASP A 377 12.45 9.61 -23.01
C ASP A 377 11.73 10.20 -21.79
N TYR A 378 10.95 11.25 -22.03
CA TYR A 378 10.25 12.02 -21.02
C TYR A 378 8.76 11.73 -21.07
N HIS A 379 8.17 11.33 -19.94
CA HIS A 379 6.74 11.11 -19.77
C HIS A 379 6.09 12.43 -19.33
N ILE A 380 5.38 13.09 -20.25
CA ILE A 380 4.87 14.45 -20.07
C ILE A 380 3.61 14.43 -19.21
N TRP A 381 2.57 13.73 -19.69
CA TRP A 381 1.24 13.69 -19.08
C TRP A 381 0.38 12.59 -19.72
N LYS A 382 -0.42 11.87 -18.92
CA LYS A 382 -1.46 10.88 -19.34
C LYS A 382 -1.24 10.22 -20.73
N GLY A 383 -0.12 9.54 -20.92
CA GLY A 383 0.16 8.79 -22.15
C GLY A 383 0.86 9.56 -23.27
N PHE A 384 1.11 10.86 -23.12
CA PHE A 384 2.01 11.63 -23.97
C PHE A 384 3.45 11.54 -23.47
N TYR A 385 4.37 11.29 -24.39
CA TYR A 385 5.82 11.20 -24.15
C TYR A 385 6.57 11.97 -25.24
N ALA A 386 7.78 12.44 -24.92
CA ALA A 386 8.74 12.91 -25.91
C ALA A 386 10.05 12.14 -25.75
N ASN A 387 10.41 11.36 -26.78
CA ASN A 387 11.73 10.74 -26.89
C ASN A 387 12.68 11.65 -27.68
N VAL A 388 13.94 11.66 -27.29
CA VAL A 388 15.08 12.11 -28.09
C VAL A 388 16.01 10.90 -28.25
N THR A 389 16.38 10.53 -29.48
CA THR A 389 17.34 9.46 -29.74
C THR A 389 18.42 9.93 -30.71
N TYR A 390 19.67 9.79 -30.31
CA TYR A 390 20.85 10.01 -31.12
C TYR A 390 21.49 8.67 -31.50
N PHE A 391 21.73 8.48 -32.79
CA PHE A 391 22.52 7.37 -33.32
C PHE A 391 23.85 7.90 -33.86
N ARG A 392 24.93 7.19 -33.55
CA ARG A 392 26.26 7.42 -34.11
C ARG A 392 26.76 6.15 -34.78
N ASN A 393 27.14 6.26 -36.05
CA ASN A 393 27.85 5.19 -36.76
C ASN A 393 29.21 4.91 -36.07
N MET A 394 29.51 3.63 -35.81
CA MET A 394 30.80 3.17 -35.30
C MET A 394 31.59 2.32 -36.32
N THR A 395 31.01 2.07 -37.50
CA THR A 395 31.61 1.20 -38.51
C THR A 395 32.67 1.96 -39.32
N ASP A 396 33.89 1.44 -39.28
CA ASP A 396 34.99 1.85 -40.16
C ASP A 396 34.68 1.48 -41.62
N ARG A 397 34.47 2.51 -42.44
CA ARG A 397 34.07 2.43 -43.85
C ARG A 397 35.22 2.03 -44.79
N THR A 398 36.45 1.92 -44.31
CA THR A 398 37.62 1.49 -45.13
C THR A 398 37.78 -0.04 -45.21
N LYS A 399 36.73 -0.80 -44.88
CA LYS A 399 36.65 -2.26 -44.91
C LYS A 399 35.32 -2.70 -45.52
N PHE A 400 35.26 -3.94 -46.01
CA PHE A 400 34.01 -4.57 -46.44
C PHE A 400 32.96 -4.50 -45.32
N GLY A 401 31.77 -4.01 -45.64
CA GLY A 401 30.67 -3.87 -44.68
C GLY A 401 29.78 -2.66 -44.95
N ASN A 402 28.52 -2.76 -44.54
CA ASN A 402 27.58 -1.65 -44.54
C ASN A 402 27.72 -0.85 -43.25
N SER A 403 27.29 0.42 -43.27
CA SER A 403 27.27 1.29 -42.08
C SER A 403 26.01 2.13 -42.06
N PHE A 404 25.53 2.53 -40.88
CA PHE A 404 24.47 3.55 -40.83
C PHE A 404 25.02 4.96 -41.03
N TYR A 405 24.11 5.92 -41.18
CA TYR A 405 24.38 7.33 -40.95
C TYR A 405 24.09 7.68 -39.48
N SER A 406 24.76 8.72 -39.00
CA SER A 406 24.41 9.31 -37.71
C SER A 406 23.15 10.15 -37.89
N GLN A 407 22.25 10.11 -36.91
CA GLN A 407 20.99 10.84 -36.97
C GLN A 407 20.56 11.25 -35.57
N PHE A 408 19.79 12.33 -35.48
CA PHE A 408 19.18 12.82 -34.25
C PHE A 408 17.68 12.91 -34.48
N THR A 409 16.89 12.17 -33.69
CA THR A 409 15.43 12.10 -33.85
C THR A 409 14.73 12.50 -32.56
N VAL A 410 13.76 13.41 -32.65
CA VAL A 410 12.83 13.77 -31.57
C VAL A 410 11.47 13.18 -31.91
N THR A 411 10.96 12.26 -31.07
CA THR A 411 9.70 11.54 -31.27
C THR A 411 8.71 11.87 -30.15
N PRO A 412 7.93 12.97 -30.25
CA PRO A 412 6.67 13.08 -29.54
C PRO A 412 5.74 11.93 -29.94
N ARG A 413 5.09 11.31 -28.95
CA ARG A 413 4.11 10.24 -29.15
C ARG A 413 3.01 10.25 -28.10
N PHE A 414 1.82 9.83 -28.51
CA PHE A 414 0.79 9.29 -27.61
C PHE A 414 0.95 7.77 -27.59
N ASP A 415 1.02 7.15 -26.40
CA ASP A 415 1.47 5.76 -26.22
C ASP A 415 0.73 5.10 -25.04
N ILE A 416 -0.41 4.48 -25.34
CA ILE A 416 -1.26 3.72 -24.41
C ILE A 416 -1.37 2.25 -24.85
N LYS A 417 -1.89 1.38 -23.98
CA LYS A 417 -1.98 -0.07 -24.26
C LYS A 417 -2.60 -0.41 -25.63
N ALA A 418 -3.75 0.18 -25.95
CA ALA A 418 -4.50 -0.11 -27.18
C ALA A 418 -3.95 0.60 -28.42
N LEU A 419 -3.38 1.80 -28.27
CA LEU A 419 -3.02 2.71 -29.36
C LEU A 419 -1.67 3.38 -29.08
N SER A 420 -0.80 3.44 -30.08
CA SER A 420 0.31 4.40 -30.12
C SER A 420 0.24 5.21 -31.40
N VAL A 421 0.48 6.52 -31.33
CA VAL A 421 0.66 7.43 -32.47
C VAL A 421 1.92 8.23 -32.20
N ALA A 422 2.87 8.23 -33.13
CA ALA A 422 4.19 8.85 -32.96
C ALA A 422 4.58 9.67 -34.19
N LEU A 423 5.24 10.79 -33.98
CA LEU A 423 5.69 11.72 -35.02
C LEU A 423 7.22 11.95 -34.89
N PRO A 424 8.07 11.05 -35.43
CA PRO A 424 9.52 11.21 -35.38
C PRO A 424 10.00 12.36 -36.29
N PHE A 425 10.53 13.42 -35.68
CA PHE A 425 11.26 14.51 -36.34
C PHE A 425 12.75 14.18 -36.39
N THR A 426 13.26 13.81 -37.55
CA THR A 426 14.65 13.34 -37.74
C THR A 426 15.53 14.35 -38.47
N TYR A 427 16.66 14.71 -37.89
CA TYR A 427 17.78 15.34 -38.58
C TYR A 427 18.82 14.28 -38.97
N ASN A 428 19.08 14.10 -40.26
CA ASN A 428 20.04 13.13 -40.79
C ASN A 428 21.37 13.83 -41.14
N THR A 429 22.50 13.36 -40.59
CA THR A 429 23.79 14.02 -40.84
C THR A 429 24.36 13.76 -42.24
N LEU A 430 23.78 12.83 -43.02
CA LEU A 430 24.19 12.52 -44.39
C LEU A 430 23.93 13.68 -45.37
N ASN A 431 22.70 14.18 -45.36
CA ASN A 431 22.17 15.17 -46.29
C ASN A 431 21.82 16.50 -45.60
N LYS A 432 21.88 16.55 -44.25
CA LYS A 432 21.42 17.67 -43.41
C LYS A 432 19.91 17.94 -43.54
N SER A 433 19.15 17.04 -44.14
CA SER A 433 17.68 17.15 -44.26
C SER A 433 17.00 16.95 -42.91
N LYS A 434 15.80 17.53 -42.82
CA LYS A 434 14.90 17.44 -41.67
C LYS A 434 13.65 16.71 -42.13
N TYR A 435 13.39 15.54 -41.57
CA TYR A 435 12.25 14.70 -41.90
C TYR A 435 11.21 14.70 -40.77
N LEU A 436 9.94 14.57 -41.13
CA LEU A 436 8.82 14.23 -40.26
C LEU A 436 8.24 12.88 -40.74
N GLY A 437 8.33 11.87 -39.88
CA GLY A 437 7.59 10.63 -40.03
C GLY A 437 6.24 10.64 -39.31
N ALA A 438 5.45 9.61 -39.54
CA ALA A 438 4.32 9.25 -38.68
C ALA A 438 4.20 7.74 -38.56
N ALA A 439 3.89 7.25 -37.37
CA ALA A 439 3.66 5.83 -37.10
C ALA A 439 2.44 5.63 -36.21
N ILE A 440 1.71 4.55 -36.47
CA ILE A 440 0.55 4.11 -35.70
C ILE A 440 0.71 2.64 -35.31
N ARG A 441 0.34 2.31 -34.07
CA ARG A 441 0.12 0.94 -33.59
C ARG A 441 -1.29 0.84 -33.04
N PHE A 442 -2.08 -0.11 -33.53
CA PHE A 442 -3.38 -0.46 -32.97
C PHE A 442 -3.40 -1.93 -32.54
N GLY A 443 -3.55 -2.16 -31.23
CA GLY A 443 -3.42 -3.49 -30.63
C GLY A 443 -2.05 -4.11 -30.93
N GLY A 444 -2.07 -5.19 -31.70
CA GLY A 444 -0.89 -5.93 -32.18
C GLY A 444 -0.43 -5.58 -33.61
N PHE A 445 -1.14 -4.71 -34.33
CA PHE A 445 -0.75 -4.25 -35.67
C PHE A 445 -0.05 -2.91 -35.60
N PHE A 446 0.92 -2.67 -36.47
CA PHE A 446 1.52 -1.35 -36.65
C PHE A 446 1.89 -1.07 -38.10
N ALA A 447 1.89 0.21 -38.47
CA ALA A 447 2.36 0.73 -39.73
C ALA A 447 2.95 2.12 -39.53
N GLY A 448 3.87 2.55 -40.40
CA GLY A 448 4.44 3.87 -40.30
C GLY A 448 5.64 4.12 -41.20
N SER A 449 6.23 5.28 -40.97
CA SER A 449 7.37 5.83 -41.67
C SER A 449 8.05 6.83 -40.74
N ASP A 450 9.38 6.90 -40.80
CA ASP A 450 10.20 7.84 -40.04
C ASP A 450 10.54 9.11 -40.89
N ASN A 451 10.05 9.20 -42.14
CA ASN A 451 10.23 10.32 -43.07
C ASN A 451 9.14 10.39 -44.19
N ILE A 452 7.89 10.72 -43.83
CA ILE A 452 6.79 10.96 -44.78
C ILE A 452 6.91 12.33 -45.47
N ILE A 453 7.34 13.34 -44.72
CA ILE A 453 7.42 14.74 -45.18
C ILE A 453 8.79 15.30 -44.78
N GLY A 454 9.62 15.65 -45.75
CA GLY A 454 10.80 16.49 -45.51
C GLY A 454 10.44 17.98 -45.47
N PHE A 455 11.07 18.71 -44.55
CA PHE A 455 11.03 20.17 -44.52
C PHE A 455 12.16 20.72 -45.41
N GLY A 456 11.90 20.79 -46.71
CA GLY A 456 12.87 21.07 -47.76
C GLY A 456 13.02 19.88 -48.70
N ASP A 457 14.24 19.63 -49.18
CA ASP A 457 14.50 18.59 -50.18
C ASP A 457 14.41 17.15 -49.60
N ASN A 458 13.60 16.31 -50.25
CA ASN A 458 13.33 14.92 -49.90
C ASN A 458 14.35 13.95 -50.52
N TYR A 459 15.51 13.77 -49.90
CA TYR A 459 16.53 12.77 -50.32
C TYR A 459 16.33 11.37 -49.69
N GLY A 460 15.14 11.06 -49.16
CA GLY A 460 14.80 9.77 -48.53
C GLY A 460 13.33 9.70 -48.12
N MET A 461 12.77 8.50 -48.07
CA MET A 461 11.33 8.20 -47.96
C MET A 461 11.13 6.74 -47.52
N ASN A 462 10.46 6.39 -46.42
CA ASN A 462 10.42 4.99 -45.92
C ASN A 462 9.04 4.46 -45.54
N ALA A 463 8.90 3.13 -45.51
CA ALA A 463 7.70 2.47 -45.01
C ALA A 463 8.02 1.19 -44.22
N TYR A 464 7.29 0.99 -43.11
CA TYR A 464 7.23 -0.25 -42.36
C TYR A 464 5.81 -0.63 -41.95
N PHE A 465 5.58 -1.93 -41.80
CA PHE A 465 4.37 -2.50 -41.21
C PHE A 465 4.66 -3.85 -40.56
N GLY A 466 3.79 -4.30 -39.65
CA GLY A 466 3.96 -5.59 -38.98
C GLY A 466 2.83 -5.97 -38.04
N ALA A 467 2.87 -7.22 -37.59
CA ALA A 467 1.90 -7.82 -36.70
C ALA A 467 2.58 -8.66 -35.61
N TYR A 468 2.11 -8.52 -34.38
CA TYR A 468 2.52 -9.31 -33.21
C TYR A 468 1.33 -9.54 -32.26
N VAL A 469 1.42 -10.51 -31.37
CA VAL A 469 0.36 -10.91 -30.43
C VAL A 469 0.73 -10.47 -29.00
N PRO A 470 0.21 -9.35 -28.49
CA PRO A 470 0.58 -8.80 -27.18
C PRO A 470 -0.23 -9.44 -26.03
N ILE A 471 0.35 -10.44 -25.35
CA ILE A 471 -0.21 -10.99 -24.10
C ILE A 471 0.24 -10.10 -22.93
N ASN A 472 -0.48 -8.98 -22.78
CA ASN A 472 -0.21 -7.90 -21.82
C ASN A 472 -0.27 -8.34 -20.34
N LYS A 473 0.59 -7.79 -19.48
CA LYS A 473 0.46 -7.88 -18.02
C LYS A 473 -0.80 -7.12 -17.53
N LYS A 474 -1.33 -7.50 -16.36
CA LYS A 474 -2.50 -6.90 -15.70
C LYS A 474 -2.23 -6.84 -14.18
N LYS A 475 -2.88 -5.92 -13.43
CA LYS A 475 -3.10 -6.13 -11.98
C LYS A 475 -3.91 -7.43 -11.83
N PRO A 476 -3.67 -8.28 -10.81
CA PRO A 476 -4.64 -9.30 -10.42
C PRO A 476 -6.03 -8.67 -10.23
N LYS A 477 -7.10 -9.41 -10.56
CA LYS A 477 -8.45 -8.98 -10.16
C LYS A 477 -8.62 -9.30 -8.67
N ASP A 478 -9.11 -8.32 -7.93
CA ASP A 478 -9.86 -8.46 -6.68
C ASP A 478 -11.23 -7.78 -6.92
N SER A 479 -12.26 -8.13 -6.16
CA SER A 479 -13.67 -7.98 -6.60
C SER A 479 -14.53 -7.16 -5.64
N ASP A 480 -14.15 -7.21 -4.38
CA ASP A 480 -14.74 -6.74 -3.12
C ASP A 480 -13.85 -5.65 -2.51
N GLY A 481 -12.54 -5.67 -2.81
CA GLY A 481 -11.58 -4.62 -2.45
C GLY A 481 -10.74 -4.93 -1.22
N ASP A 482 -10.67 -6.20 -0.78
CA ASP A 482 -10.00 -6.62 0.46
C ASP A 482 -8.47 -6.74 0.34
N GLY A 483 -7.94 -6.76 -0.88
CA GLY A 483 -6.51 -6.96 -1.14
C GLY A 483 -6.09 -8.42 -1.34
N VAL A 484 -7.04 -9.35 -1.46
CA VAL A 484 -6.83 -10.74 -1.86
C VAL A 484 -7.36 -10.94 -3.28
N SER A 485 -6.52 -11.45 -4.19
CA SER A 485 -6.94 -11.60 -5.59
C SER A 485 -7.84 -12.83 -5.79
N ASN A 486 -8.81 -12.74 -6.70
CA ASN A 486 -9.84 -13.76 -7.01
C ASN A 486 -9.35 -15.18 -7.37
N LYS A 487 -8.03 -15.37 -7.48
CA LYS A 487 -7.38 -16.67 -7.60
C LYS A 487 -7.18 -17.36 -6.24
N TYR A 488 -6.84 -16.60 -5.20
CA TYR A 488 -6.55 -17.08 -3.85
C TYR A 488 -7.69 -16.79 -2.89
N ASP A 489 -8.43 -15.70 -3.14
CA ASP A 489 -9.65 -15.36 -2.41
C ASP A 489 -10.70 -16.49 -2.56
N LYS A 490 -11.31 -16.85 -1.43
CA LYS A 490 -12.42 -17.80 -1.29
C LYS A 490 -13.79 -17.11 -1.38
N CYS A 491 -13.99 -15.95 -0.73
CA CYS A 491 -15.29 -15.32 -0.50
C CYS A 491 -15.59 -14.08 -1.39
N LYS A 492 -15.13 -14.09 -2.65
CA LYS A 492 -15.12 -13.17 -3.83
C LYS A 492 -16.19 -12.08 -4.09
N ARG A 493 -17.00 -11.75 -3.09
CA ARG A 493 -18.06 -10.73 -3.04
C ARG A 493 -18.14 -10.03 -1.67
N GLU A 494 -17.35 -10.49 -0.71
CA GLU A 494 -17.35 -10.15 0.70
C GLU A 494 -15.91 -9.86 1.10
N LYS A 495 -15.69 -8.94 2.04
CA LYS A 495 -14.33 -8.52 2.40
C LYS A 495 -13.78 -9.42 3.49
N GLY A 496 -12.57 -9.90 3.28
CA GLY A 496 -11.87 -10.73 4.24
C GLY A 496 -10.44 -10.31 4.50
N GLU A 497 -9.69 -11.21 5.11
CA GLU A 497 -8.26 -11.02 5.31
C GLU A 497 -7.40 -12.04 4.58
N TRP A 498 -6.13 -11.69 4.35
CA TRP A 498 -5.17 -12.61 3.74
C TRP A 498 -4.98 -13.90 4.57
N ALA A 499 -5.07 -13.84 5.90
CA ALA A 499 -4.98 -15.01 6.78
C ALA A 499 -6.05 -16.07 6.44
N PHE A 500 -7.31 -15.64 6.33
CA PHE A 500 -8.47 -16.49 6.03
C PHE A 500 -8.69 -16.73 4.52
N LYS A 501 -7.78 -16.20 3.68
CA LYS A 501 -7.81 -16.24 2.21
C LYS A 501 -9.03 -15.50 1.63
N GLY A 502 -9.20 -14.24 2.05
CA GLY A 502 -10.22 -13.33 1.55
C GLY A 502 -11.65 -13.71 1.97
N CYS A 503 -11.79 -14.37 3.12
CA CYS A 503 -13.05 -14.46 3.86
C CYS A 503 -12.91 -13.64 5.14
N PRO A 504 -14.03 -13.21 5.76
CA PRO A 504 -14.03 -12.69 7.12
C PRO A 504 -13.25 -13.59 8.08
N ASN A 505 -12.76 -13.00 9.17
CA ASN A 505 -12.37 -13.76 10.36
C ASN A 505 -13.65 -14.42 10.92
N PRO A 506 -13.70 -15.74 11.19
CA PRO A 506 -14.87 -16.42 11.73
C PRO A 506 -14.92 -16.46 13.26
N ASP A 507 -13.97 -15.79 13.93
CA ASP A 507 -13.76 -15.63 15.38
C ASP A 507 -13.26 -14.19 15.54
N LYS A 508 -14.19 -13.23 15.52
CA LYS A 508 -13.89 -11.84 15.13
C LYS A 508 -13.00 -11.09 16.11
N ASP A 509 -13.24 -11.25 17.41
CA ASP A 509 -12.50 -10.58 18.49
C ASP A 509 -11.38 -11.45 19.08
N GLY A 510 -11.41 -12.77 18.87
CA GLY A 510 -10.32 -13.70 19.17
C GLY A 510 -10.46 -14.48 20.48
N ASP A 511 -11.68 -14.64 21.02
CA ASP A 511 -11.93 -15.39 22.26
C ASP A 511 -11.86 -16.93 22.08
N GLY A 512 -12.07 -17.42 20.86
CA GLY A 512 -12.02 -18.84 20.49
C GLY A 512 -13.37 -19.53 20.31
N VAL A 513 -14.48 -18.83 20.55
CA VAL A 513 -15.81 -19.14 19.99
C VAL A 513 -15.84 -18.63 18.54
N LEU A 514 -16.83 -19.04 17.74
CA LEU A 514 -16.99 -18.58 16.36
C LEU A 514 -18.19 -17.62 16.26
N ASP A 515 -18.13 -16.60 15.40
CA ASP A 515 -19.21 -15.61 15.14
C ASP A 515 -20.62 -16.20 14.90
N ALA A 516 -20.71 -17.51 14.60
CA ALA A 516 -21.95 -18.24 14.33
C ALA A 516 -22.52 -19.00 15.54
N ASP A 517 -21.69 -19.24 16.56
CA ASP A 517 -22.00 -19.92 17.82
C ASP A 517 -21.89 -18.97 19.04
N ASP A 518 -21.39 -17.75 18.82
CA ASP A 518 -21.15 -16.67 19.77
C ASP A 518 -22.35 -15.70 19.88
N LYS A 519 -22.67 -15.29 21.11
CA LYS A 519 -23.68 -14.25 21.44
C LYS A 519 -23.15 -12.81 21.31
N CYS A 520 -21.85 -12.57 21.46
CA CYS A 520 -21.21 -11.26 21.59
C CYS A 520 -20.06 -10.97 20.57
N PRO A 521 -20.21 -11.11 19.22
CA PRO A 521 -19.10 -11.20 18.25
C PRO A 521 -18.34 -9.89 17.91
N GLU A 522 -18.18 -9.02 18.89
CA GLU A 522 -17.40 -7.78 18.87
C GLU A 522 -16.64 -7.56 20.20
N ILE A 523 -16.85 -8.41 21.22
CA ILE A 523 -16.41 -8.25 22.61
C ILE A 523 -16.02 -9.62 23.21
N ALA A 524 -14.75 -9.99 23.05
CA ALA A 524 -14.20 -11.27 23.47
C ALA A 524 -14.55 -11.63 24.93
N GLY A 525 -15.17 -12.80 25.12
CA GLY A 525 -15.65 -13.29 26.40
C GLY A 525 -15.14 -14.68 26.75
N VAL A 526 -16.07 -15.58 27.12
CA VAL A 526 -15.74 -16.96 27.49
C VAL A 526 -16.74 -17.99 26.95
N SER A 527 -16.23 -19.19 26.65
CA SER A 527 -17.03 -20.32 26.15
C SER A 527 -18.12 -20.84 27.12
N THR A 528 -18.11 -20.48 28.41
CA THR A 528 -19.18 -20.78 29.37
C THR A 528 -20.42 -19.93 29.08
N ALA A 529 -20.24 -18.62 28.97
CA ALA A 529 -21.28 -17.64 28.63
C ALA A 529 -21.54 -17.48 27.11
N ALA A 530 -21.17 -18.48 26.31
CA ALA A 530 -21.31 -18.52 24.85
C ALA A 530 -20.67 -17.31 24.13
N GLY A 531 -19.45 -16.96 24.51
CA GLY A 531 -18.62 -15.92 23.89
C GLY A 531 -18.82 -14.51 24.45
N CYS A 532 -19.82 -14.31 25.32
CA CYS A 532 -19.97 -13.06 26.07
C CYS A 532 -19.05 -12.97 27.29
N PRO A 533 -18.77 -11.74 27.78
CA PRO A 533 -18.21 -11.51 29.10
C PRO A 533 -19.03 -12.15 30.23
N ASP A 534 -18.31 -12.62 31.24
CA ASP A 534 -18.74 -13.39 32.42
C ASP A 534 -17.76 -12.98 33.53
N ALA A 535 -18.10 -11.93 34.28
CA ALA A 535 -17.12 -11.18 35.08
C ALA A 535 -16.78 -11.83 36.44
N ASP A 536 -17.61 -12.75 36.94
CA ASP A 536 -17.38 -13.48 38.19
C ASP A 536 -17.22 -15.01 38.02
N GLY A 537 -17.62 -15.58 36.87
CA GLY A 537 -17.35 -16.97 36.49
C GLY A 537 -18.46 -17.96 36.81
N ASP A 538 -19.70 -17.53 37.06
CA ASP A 538 -20.85 -18.42 37.31
C ASP A 538 -21.34 -19.17 36.05
N GLY A 539 -21.05 -18.63 34.86
CA GLY A 539 -21.41 -19.18 33.56
C GLY A 539 -22.59 -18.50 32.85
N ILE A 540 -23.14 -17.43 33.43
CA ILE A 540 -24.09 -16.51 32.79
C ILE A 540 -23.30 -15.33 32.20
N ALA A 541 -23.87 -14.66 31.19
CA ALA A 541 -23.26 -13.48 30.56
C ALA A 541 -23.61 -12.20 31.35
N ASP A 542 -22.70 -11.24 31.42
CA ASP A 542 -22.89 -9.96 32.14
C ASP A 542 -24.20 -9.20 31.77
N ASP A 543 -24.71 -9.38 30.54
CA ASP A 543 -25.96 -8.78 30.03
C ASP A 543 -27.24 -9.61 30.34
N ASP A 544 -27.10 -10.92 30.64
CA ASP A 544 -28.18 -11.84 31.03
C ASP A 544 -28.27 -12.03 32.57
N ASP A 545 -27.27 -11.55 33.31
CA ASP A 545 -27.11 -11.70 34.76
C ASP A 545 -27.67 -10.49 35.54
N ALA A 546 -28.33 -10.76 36.68
CA ALA A 546 -28.88 -9.77 37.60
C ALA A 546 -27.92 -9.35 38.72
N CYS A 547 -26.79 -10.05 38.92
CA CYS A 547 -25.74 -9.77 39.89
C CYS A 547 -24.29 -9.92 39.31
N PRO A 548 -23.89 -9.24 38.21
CA PRO A 548 -22.68 -9.55 37.39
C PRO A 548 -21.29 -9.34 38.01
N GLN A 549 -21.14 -9.44 39.33
CA GLN A 549 -19.91 -9.31 40.10
C GLN A 549 -19.91 -10.25 41.33
N GLN A 550 -20.87 -11.17 41.45
CA GLN A 550 -21.13 -12.04 42.59
C GLN A 550 -21.75 -13.39 42.14
N ALA A 551 -20.90 -14.30 41.68
CA ALA A 551 -21.29 -15.60 41.12
C ALA A 551 -22.37 -16.33 41.94
N GLY A 552 -23.48 -16.67 41.28
CA GLY A 552 -24.69 -17.15 41.95
C GLY A 552 -25.29 -18.40 41.31
N LEU A 553 -26.62 -18.39 41.16
CA LEU A 553 -27.38 -19.54 40.69
C LEU A 553 -28.16 -19.21 39.42
N ALA A 554 -28.06 -20.08 38.42
CA ALA A 554 -28.88 -20.03 37.19
C ALA A 554 -30.40 -20.12 37.44
N GLY A 555 -30.84 -20.58 38.62
CA GLY A 555 -32.23 -20.52 39.05
C GLY A 555 -32.71 -19.12 39.49
N MET A 556 -31.77 -18.19 39.71
CA MET A 556 -31.98 -16.83 40.21
C MET A 556 -31.40 -15.74 39.28
N ASN A 557 -31.06 -16.11 38.05
CA ASN A 557 -30.40 -15.25 37.05
C ASN A 557 -29.07 -14.67 37.57
N GLY A 558 -28.19 -15.53 38.09
CA GLY A 558 -26.80 -15.20 38.46
C GLY A 558 -26.61 -14.58 39.83
N CYS A 559 -27.70 -14.27 40.55
CA CYS A 559 -27.60 -13.84 41.94
C CYS A 559 -27.38 -15.01 42.92
N PRO A 560 -26.63 -14.77 44.02
CA PRO A 560 -26.49 -15.73 45.11
C PRO A 560 -27.74 -15.78 46.00
N ASP A 561 -27.84 -16.89 46.73
CA ASP A 561 -28.78 -17.17 47.81
C ASP A 561 -27.93 -17.85 48.91
N ARG A 562 -27.63 -17.10 49.97
CA ARG A 562 -26.62 -17.47 50.97
C ARG A 562 -27.09 -18.46 52.03
N ASP A 563 -28.37 -18.46 52.38
CA ASP A 563 -28.93 -19.29 53.46
C ASP A 563 -29.91 -20.38 52.98
N GLY A 564 -30.40 -20.29 51.74
CA GLY A 564 -31.21 -21.31 51.06
C GLY A 564 -32.71 -21.17 51.25
N ASP A 565 -33.23 -20.01 51.67
CA ASP A 565 -34.68 -19.75 51.78
C ASP A 565 -35.41 -19.73 50.42
N GLY A 566 -34.69 -19.43 49.33
CA GLY A 566 -35.20 -19.35 47.96
C GLY A 566 -35.42 -17.93 47.41
N ILE A 567 -35.01 -16.90 48.15
CA ILE A 567 -34.89 -15.51 47.70
C ILE A 567 -33.41 -15.21 47.43
N ALA A 568 -33.12 -14.40 46.41
CA ALA A 568 -31.76 -13.96 46.14
C ALA A 568 -31.31 -12.88 47.13
N ASP A 569 -30.03 -12.88 47.52
CA ASP A 569 -29.38 -11.94 48.45
C ASP A 569 -29.72 -10.44 48.23
N LYS A 570 -30.01 -10.06 46.98
CA LYS A 570 -30.33 -8.68 46.57
C LYS A 570 -31.79 -8.26 46.79
N ASP A 571 -32.70 -9.23 46.92
CA ASP A 571 -34.15 -9.03 47.14
C ASP A 571 -34.56 -9.39 48.59
N ASP A 572 -33.68 -10.08 49.31
CA ASP A 572 -33.80 -10.49 50.71
C ASP A 572 -33.40 -9.36 51.68
N ALA A 573 -34.11 -9.26 52.80
CA ALA A 573 -33.86 -8.32 53.90
C ALA A 573 -33.04 -8.92 55.06
N CYS A 574 -32.84 -10.24 55.10
CA CYS A 574 -32.04 -10.96 56.10
C CYS A 574 -31.07 -12.03 55.50
N PRO A 575 -30.14 -11.69 54.56
CA PRO A 575 -29.43 -12.64 53.67
C PRO A 575 -28.34 -13.54 54.28
N ASP A 576 -28.51 -13.93 55.55
CA ASP A 576 -27.66 -14.86 56.30
C ASP A 576 -28.51 -15.72 57.28
N VAL A 577 -29.85 -15.59 57.28
CA VAL A 577 -30.79 -16.20 58.24
C VAL A 577 -32.14 -16.53 57.57
N ALA A 578 -32.21 -17.70 56.93
CA ALA A 578 -33.36 -18.15 56.14
C ALA A 578 -34.72 -17.98 56.83
N GLY A 579 -35.64 -17.26 56.17
CA GLY A 579 -36.92 -16.86 56.73
C GLY A 579 -38.12 -17.19 55.86
N LEU A 580 -38.95 -16.16 55.59
CA LEU A 580 -40.23 -16.31 54.90
C LEU A 580 -40.35 -15.38 53.69
N ALA A 581 -40.76 -15.93 52.55
CA ALA A 581 -41.10 -15.16 51.35
C ALA A 581 -42.22 -14.11 51.54
N GLY A 582 -43.06 -14.24 52.58
CA GLY A 582 -44.01 -13.21 52.99
C GLY A 582 -43.37 -12.00 53.69
N MET A 583 -42.19 -12.20 54.30
CA MET A 583 -41.42 -11.24 55.09
C MET A 583 -40.11 -10.80 54.39
N LYS A 584 -39.98 -11.05 53.07
CA LYS A 584 -38.76 -10.80 52.28
C LYS A 584 -37.51 -11.52 52.84
N GLY A 585 -37.65 -12.80 53.21
CA GLY A 585 -36.52 -13.63 53.64
C GLY A 585 -36.16 -13.51 55.12
N CYS A 586 -36.76 -12.58 55.86
CA CYS A 586 -36.60 -12.53 57.30
C CYS A 586 -37.48 -13.55 58.05
N PRO A 587 -37.00 -14.09 59.18
CA PRO A 587 -37.80 -14.93 60.07
C PRO A 587 -38.86 -14.14 60.84
N ASP A 588 -39.81 -14.89 61.40
CA ASP A 588 -40.85 -14.46 62.35
C ASP A 588 -40.86 -15.53 63.46
N THR A 589 -40.13 -15.24 64.54
CA THR A 589 -39.79 -16.22 65.58
C THR A 589 -40.96 -16.52 66.51
N ASP A 590 -41.68 -15.49 66.98
CA ASP A 590 -42.77 -15.64 67.95
C ASP A 590 -44.19 -15.73 67.34
N LYS A 591 -44.37 -15.31 66.08
CA LYS A 591 -45.64 -15.29 65.31
C LYS A 591 -46.67 -14.25 65.74
N ASP A 592 -46.24 -13.07 66.18
CA ASP A 592 -47.08 -11.86 66.21
C ASP A 592 -47.45 -11.36 64.79
N GLY A 593 -46.60 -11.64 63.79
CA GLY A 593 -46.79 -11.25 62.38
C GLY A 593 -45.92 -10.07 61.91
N ILE A 594 -44.95 -9.65 62.71
CA ILE A 594 -43.81 -8.80 62.33
C ILE A 594 -42.58 -9.70 62.13
N ALA A 595 -41.60 -9.27 61.34
CA ALA A 595 -40.36 -9.99 61.14
C ALA A 595 -39.31 -9.61 62.21
N ASP A 596 -38.42 -10.54 62.59
CA ASP A 596 -37.44 -10.38 63.68
C ASP A 596 -36.49 -9.16 63.51
N ASN A 597 -36.39 -8.59 62.30
CA ASN A 597 -35.60 -7.40 61.98
C ASN A 597 -36.39 -6.07 62.04
N GLU A 598 -37.72 -6.11 62.04
CA GLU A 598 -38.63 -4.96 62.20
C GLU A 598 -39.29 -4.94 63.60
N ASP A 599 -39.20 -6.03 64.35
CA ASP A 599 -39.68 -6.20 65.73
C ASP A 599 -38.65 -5.73 66.79
N GLN A 600 -39.13 -5.15 67.89
CA GLN A 600 -38.37 -4.72 69.06
C GLN A 600 -38.31 -5.78 70.18
N CYS A 601 -39.13 -6.82 70.12
CA CYS A 601 -39.21 -7.92 71.09
C CYS A 601 -39.32 -9.35 70.45
N PRO A 602 -38.44 -9.79 69.50
CA PRO A 602 -38.64 -11.02 68.66
C PRO A 602 -38.81 -12.39 69.35
N ASP A 603 -38.81 -12.44 70.68
CA ASP A 603 -39.05 -13.63 71.51
C ASP A 603 -40.42 -13.58 72.24
N GLN A 604 -41.22 -12.50 72.09
CA GLN A 604 -42.40 -12.21 72.92
C GLN A 604 -43.52 -11.47 72.15
N PRO A 605 -44.59 -12.18 71.72
CA PRO A 605 -45.52 -11.66 70.72
C PRO A 605 -46.38 -10.52 71.27
N GLY A 606 -46.29 -9.36 70.62
CA GLY A 606 -46.98 -8.14 71.01
C GLY A 606 -47.98 -7.63 69.97
N SER A 607 -47.73 -6.43 69.46
CA SER A 607 -48.51 -5.88 68.35
C SER A 607 -47.76 -4.82 67.54
N ALA A 608 -48.14 -4.67 66.27
CA ALA A 608 -47.61 -3.62 65.37
C ALA A 608 -47.85 -2.17 65.85
N ALA A 609 -48.76 -1.93 66.79
CA ALA A 609 -48.91 -0.61 67.43
C ALA A 609 -47.77 -0.29 68.41
N ASN A 610 -47.19 -1.34 68.99
CA ASN A 610 -46.13 -1.31 70.01
C ASN A 610 -44.76 -1.75 69.46
N GLY A 611 -44.62 -1.88 68.13
CA GLY A 611 -43.40 -2.37 67.48
C GLY A 611 -43.06 -3.82 67.83
N GLY A 612 -44.09 -4.67 67.97
CA GLY A 612 -43.98 -6.11 68.30
C GLY A 612 -43.83 -6.43 69.79
N CYS A 613 -43.67 -5.43 70.65
CA CYS A 613 -43.61 -5.64 72.10
C CYS A 613 -45.00 -5.74 72.78
N PRO A 614 -45.13 -6.53 73.86
CA PRO A 614 -46.35 -6.61 74.67
C PRO A 614 -46.62 -5.33 75.48
N ASP A 615 -47.86 -5.18 75.95
CA ASP A 615 -48.33 -4.17 76.90
C ASP A 615 -49.21 -4.91 77.93
N THR A 616 -48.63 -5.17 79.11
CA THR A 616 -49.16 -6.14 80.09
C THR A 616 -50.29 -5.57 80.96
N ASP A 617 -50.41 -4.23 81.10
CA ASP A 617 -51.49 -3.60 81.87
C ASP A 617 -52.47 -2.72 81.06
N SER A 618 -52.19 -2.54 79.77
CA SER A 618 -53.04 -1.88 78.77
C SER A 618 -53.21 -0.36 78.98
N ASP A 619 -52.18 0.33 79.46
CA ASP A 619 -52.13 1.81 79.51
C ASP A 619 -51.78 2.46 78.15
N GLY A 620 -51.27 1.67 77.20
CA GLY A 620 -50.87 2.13 75.87
C GLY A 620 -49.36 2.41 75.71
N ILE A 621 -48.54 1.84 76.59
CA ILE A 621 -47.08 1.91 76.57
C ILE A 621 -46.54 0.48 76.68
N ALA A 622 -45.64 0.10 75.79
CA ALA A 622 -45.11 -1.26 75.75
C ALA A 622 -44.16 -1.57 76.92
N ASP A 623 -44.15 -2.83 77.37
CA ASP A 623 -43.41 -3.33 78.54
C ASP A 623 -41.89 -3.06 78.45
N ASN A 624 -41.34 -2.87 77.24
CA ASN A 624 -39.93 -2.57 76.99
C ASN A 624 -39.55 -1.09 77.27
N VAL A 625 -40.53 -0.19 77.35
CA VAL A 625 -40.34 1.26 77.59
C VAL A 625 -41.13 1.81 78.77
N ASP A 626 -42.10 1.07 79.31
CA ASP A 626 -42.75 1.40 80.57
C ASP A 626 -41.83 1.16 81.79
N LYS A 627 -41.93 2.04 82.79
CA LYS A 627 -41.29 1.91 84.10
C LYS A 627 -42.13 1.12 85.11
N CYS A 628 -43.42 0.90 84.87
CA CYS A 628 -44.33 0.19 85.75
C CYS A 628 -45.19 -0.91 85.08
N PRO A 629 -44.64 -1.90 84.31
CA PRO A 629 -45.37 -2.75 83.33
C PRO A 629 -46.46 -3.72 83.83
N THR A 630 -47.03 -3.47 85.01
CA THR A 630 -48.11 -4.23 85.64
C THR A 630 -49.05 -3.31 86.45
N THR A 631 -48.99 -1.99 86.26
CA THR A 631 -49.65 -0.95 87.07
C THR A 631 -49.93 0.34 86.28
N ALA A 632 -50.82 0.23 85.29
CA ALA A 632 -51.24 1.27 84.34
C ALA A 632 -51.27 2.71 84.87
N GLY A 633 -50.67 3.63 84.11
CA GLY A 633 -50.42 5.01 84.53
C GLY A 633 -50.67 6.05 83.44
N THR A 634 -49.63 6.84 83.11
CA THR A 634 -49.71 7.86 82.07
C THR A 634 -48.38 7.99 81.29
N ALA A 635 -48.47 8.27 79.99
CA ALA A 635 -47.30 8.61 79.17
C ALA A 635 -46.54 9.84 79.68
N ALA A 636 -47.20 10.76 80.40
CA ALA A 636 -46.55 11.90 81.04
C ALA A 636 -45.64 11.51 82.23
N ASN A 637 -45.83 10.32 82.79
CA ASN A 637 -45.09 9.79 83.94
C ASN A 637 -44.34 8.47 83.59
N ASN A 638 -44.25 8.12 82.30
CA ASN A 638 -43.65 6.89 81.77
C ASN A 638 -44.35 5.63 82.32
N GLY A 639 -45.66 5.53 82.08
CA GLY A 639 -46.57 4.41 82.41
C GLY A 639 -46.81 4.13 83.90
N CYS A 640 -46.11 4.84 84.79
CA CYS A 640 -46.40 4.79 86.22
C CYS A 640 -47.59 5.69 86.63
N PRO A 641 -48.35 5.39 87.72
CA PRO A 641 -49.43 6.25 88.21
C PRO A 641 -48.94 7.56 88.87
N GLU A 642 -49.61 8.68 88.65
CA GLU A 642 -49.20 9.99 89.18
C GLU A 642 -49.60 10.23 90.66
N ILE A 643 -48.64 10.64 91.50
CA ILE A 643 -48.92 11.10 92.87
C ILE A 643 -49.72 12.41 92.85
N THR A 644 -50.95 12.37 93.37
CA THR A 644 -51.83 13.56 93.43
C THR A 644 -51.24 14.71 94.25
N GLU A 645 -51.57 15.95 93.88
CA GLU A 645 -51.23 17.15 94.65
C GLU A 645 -51.80 17.14 96.07
N ALA A 646 -52.93 16.47 96.29
CA ALA A 646 -53.49 16.28 97.64
C ALA A 646 -52.54 15.44 98.51
N THR A 647 -51.97 14.36 97.95
CA THR A 647 -50.98 13.50 98.62
C THR A 647 -49.69 14.27 98.92
N LYS A 648 -49.13 14.99 97.93
CA LYS A 648 -47.91 15.81 98.11
C LYS A 648 -48.10 16.86 99.22
N LYS A 649 -49.24 17.56 99.20
CA LYS A 649 -49.61 18.54 100.23
C LYS A 649 -49.81 17.90 101.61
N ARG A 650 -50.35 16.68 101.68
CA ARG A 650 -50.55 15.95 102.93
C ARG A 650 -49.22 15.53 103.58
N LEU A 651 -48.29 15.00 102.79
CA LEU A 651 -46.94 14.64 103.25
C LEU A 651 -46.18 15.85 103.81
N SER A 652 -46.27 17.00 103.12
CA SER A 652 -45.68 18.26 103.58
C SER A 652 -46.26 18.74 104.93
N ILE A 653 -47.58 18.65 105.11
CA ILE A 653 -48.26 18.96 106.39
C ILE A 653 -47.78 18.03 107.51
N ILE A 654 -47.64 16.72 107.23
CA ILE A 654 -47.19 15.74 108.22
C ILE A 654 -45.71 15.99 108.61
N GLY A 655 -44.82 16.20 107.65
CA GLY A 655 -43.40 16.48 107.92
C GLY A 655 -43.18 17.72 108.79
N GLY A 656 -43.94 18.79 108.53
CA GLY A 656 -43.95 20.00 109.37
C GLY A 656 -44.50 19.79 110.78
N ALA A 657 -45.22 18.69 111.05
CA ALA A 657 -45.81 18.37 112.34
C ALA A 657 -45.03 17.35 113.17
N VAL A 658 -43.98 16.71 112.63
CA VAL A 658 -43.17 15.72 113.36
C VAL A 658 -42.43 16.39 114.53
N GLN A 659 -42.75 15.99 115.75
CA GLN A 659 -42.18 16.54 116.97
C GLN A 659 -41.10 15.62 117.56
N PHE A 660 -40.05 16.24 118.06
CA PHE A 660 -38.94 15.57 118.74
C PHE A 660 -38.77 16.10 120.16
N ASP A 661 -38.06 15.36 121.00
CA ASP A 661 -37.59 15.86 122.29
C ASP A 661 -36.51 16.94 122.14
N ASN A 662 -36.43 17.83 123.13
CA ASN A 662 -35.56 19.00 123.05
C ASN A 662 -34.08 18.58 122.96
N GLY A 663 -33.36 19.15 122.00
CA GLY A 663 -31.96 18.79 121.69
C GLY A 663 -31.75 17.35 121.18
N LYS A 664 -32.81 16.57 120.90
CA LYS A 664 -32.72 15.15 120.55
C LYS A 664 -33.36 14.81 119.19
N ALA A 665 -33.02 13.61 118.72
CA ALA A 665 -33.61 12.94 117.56
C ALA A 665 -34.75 11.96 117.94
N THR A 666 -35.06 11.81 119.23
CA THR A 666 -36.18 10.95 119.70
C THR A 666 -37.52 11.55 119.29
N ILE A 667 -38.29 10.83 118.47
CA ILE A 667 -39.64 11.23 118.05
C ILE A 667 -40.61 11.11 119.23
N LYS A 668 -41.48 12.11 119.40
CA LYS A 668 -42.54 12.09 120.42
C LYS A 668 -43.71 11.24 119.97
N LYS A 669 -44.30 10.50 120.91
CA LYS A 669 -45.44 9.58 120.67
C LYS A 669 -46.63 10.22 119.92
N VAL A 670 -46.84 11.53 120.05
CA VAL A 670 -47.91 12.26 119.35
C VAL A 670 -47.78 12.25 117.81
N SER A 671 -46.56 12.15 117.28
CA SER A 671 -46.32 12.17 115.83
C SER A 671 -46.44 10.79 115.17
N PHE A 672 -46.48 9.71 115.95
CA PHE A 672 -46.59 8.34 115.44
C PHE A 672 -47.87 8.11 114.62
N VAL A 673 -49.01 8.68 115.04
CA VAL A 673 -50.28 8.59 114.29
C VAL A 673 -50.15 9.20 112.88
N GLN A 674 -49.33 10.25 112.73
CA GLN A 674 -49.14 10.94 111.47
C GLN A 674 -48.10 10.20 110.59
N LEU A 675 -47.08 9.60 111.19
CA LEU A 675 -46.10 8.77 110.47
C LEU A 675 -46.71 7.42 110.02
N ASP A 676 -47.71 6.90 110.71
CA ASP A 676 -48.49 5.73 110.26
C ASP A 676 -49.28 6.02 108.98
N GLU A 677 -49.77 7.26 108.82
CA GLU A 677 -50.39 7.71 107.58
C GLU A 677 -49.38 7.80 106.42
N VAL A 678 -48.15 8.26 106.68
CA VAL A 678 -47.05 8.26 105.70
C VAL A 678 -46.70 6.83 105.28
N ALA A 679 -46.62 5.88 106.24
CA ALA A 679 -46.40 4.47 105.95
C ALA A 679 -47.55 3.87 105.11
N LYS A 680 -48.81 4.30 105.32
CA LYS A 680 -49.91 3.88 104.44
C LYS A 680 -49.71 4.39 103.01
N ILE A 681 -49.43 5.68 102.84
CA ILE A 681 -49.21 6.31 101.52
C ILE A 681 -48.08 5.60 100.75
N MET A 682 -46.97 5.24 101.40
CA MET A 682 -45.86 4.51 100.76
C MET A 682 -46.19 3.05 100.37
N LYS A 683 -47.23 2.44 100.95
CA LYS A 683 -47.73 1.11 100.53
C LYS A 683 -48.72 1.20 99.38
N GLU A 684 -49.56 2.24 99.37
CA GLU A 684 -50.54 2.52 98.32
C GLU A 684 -49.89 3.02 97.02
N ASN A 685 -48.60 3.37 97.05
CA ASN A 685 -47.82 3.83 95.90
C ASN A 685 -46.47 3.10 95.90
N PRO A 686 -46.38 1.84 95.42
CA PRO A 686 -45.18 1.01 95.53
C PRO A 686 -44.00 1.52 94.68
N ASP A 687 -44.27 2.29 93.63
CA ASP A 687 -43.30 2.67 92.59
C ASP A 687 -42.58 4.00 92.83
N TYR A 688 -42.81 4.55 94.02
CA TYR A 688 -42.19 5.78 94.48
C TYR A 688 -41.26 5.52 95.67
N ASN A 689 -40.08 6.14 95.63
CA ASN A 689 -39.15 6.24 96.74
C ASN A 689 -39.40 7.56 97.50
N MET A 690 -39.08 7.63 98.79
CA MET A 690 -39.28 8.82 99.61
C MET A 690 -37.96 9.43 100.10
N SER A 691 -37.76 10.71 99.80
CA SER A 691 -36.73 11.55 100.43
C SER A 691 -37.26 12.15 101.73
N ILE A 692 -36.50 11.99 102.81
CA ILE A 692 -36.81 12.45 104.16
C ILE A 692 -35.72 13.45 104.58
N GLU A 693 -36.01 14.75 104.48
CA GLU A 693 -35.06 15.80 104.85
C GLU A 693 -35.26 16.26 106.30
N GLY A 694 -34.21 16.24 107.12
CA GLY A 694 -34.19 16.83 108.46
C GLY A 694 -33.60 18.25 108.47
N HIS A 695 -34.24 19.17 109.19
CA HIS A 695 -33.82 20.59 109.28
C HIS A 695 -33.86 21.12 110.73
N THR A 696 -33.02 22.13 111.02
CA THR A 696 -32.98 22.86 112.31
C THR A 696 -33.14 24.36 112.12
N ASP A 697 -33.18 25.09 113.23
CA ASP A 697 -32.90 26.53 113.24
C ASP A 697 -31.43 26.79 113.61
N ASN A 698 -30.96 28.03 113.49
CA ASN A 698 -29.55 28.40 113.71
C ASN A 698 -29.10 28.53 115.18
N ALA A 699 -29.86 28.00 116.15
CA ALA A 699 -29.43 27.95 117.55
C ALA A 699 -28.46 26.78 117.80
N GLY A 700 -27.15 27.05 117.78
CA GLY A 700 -26.13 26.06 118.13
C GLY A 700 -24.86 26.23 117.31
N LYS A 701 -24.07 25.15 117.22
CA LYS A 701 -23.00 25.03 116.23
C LYS A 701 -23.53 24.37 114.96
N PRO A 702 -23.17 24.82 113.74
CA PRO A 702 -23.64 24.21 112.49
C PRO A 702 -23.42 22.69 112.42
N ASP A 703 -22.26 22.17 112.84
CA ASP A 703 -21.96 20.73 112.81
C ASP A 703 -22.87 19.90 113.73
N ALA A 704 -23.21 20.47 114.89
CA ALA A 704 -24.13 19.84 115.85
C ALA A 704 -25.58 19.86 115.32
N ASN A 705 -25.96 20.94 114.64
CA ASN A 705 -27.24 21.06 113.93
C ASN A 705 -27.33 20.06 112.77
N MET A 706 -26.25 19.88 112.01
CA MET A 706 -26.17 18.90 110.93
C MET A 706 -26.37 17.48 111.47
N THR A 707 -25.59 17.07 112.48
CA THR A 707 -25.73 15.76 113.16
C THR A 707 -27.14 15.56 113.74
N LEU A 708 -27.71 16.57 114.41
CA LEU A 708 -29.06 16.52 114.97
C LEU A 708 -30.14 16.38 113.88
N SER A 709 -29.96 17.04 112.75
CA SER A 709 -30.90 16.98 111.62
C SER A 709 -30.85 15.62 110.90
N GLN A 710 -29.66 15.05 110.71
CA GLN A 710 -29.47 13.72 110.14
C GLN A 710 -30.14 12.66 111.01
N GLY A 711 -29.81 12.63 112.31
CA GLY A 711 -30.43 11.69 113.25
C GLY A 711 -31.96 11.81 113.35
N ARG A 712 -32.54 12.98 113.07
CA ARG A 712 -34.00 13.18 112.98
C ARG A 712 -34.60 12.59 111.71
N ALA A 713 -33.94 12.76 110.56
CA ALA A 713 -34.34 12.09 109.32
C ALA A 713 -34.23 10.56 109.46
N ASP A 714 -33.12 10.07 110.03
CA ASP A 714 -32.90 8.65 110.32
C ASP A 714 -33.95 8.09 111.27
N ALA A 715 -34.33 8.83 112.33
CA ALA A 715 -35.37 8.41 113.25
C ALA A 715 -36.74 8.24 112.54
N VAL A 716 -37.08 9.12 111.59
CA VAL A 716 -38.31 9.00 110.80
C VAL A 716 -38.22 7.84 109.83
N LYS A 717 -37.10 7.67 109.11
CA LYS A 717 -36.85 6.50 108.25
C LYS A 717 -36.99 5.20 109.04
N ASN A 718 -36.30 5.07 110.18
CA ASN A 718 -36.33 3.88 111.02
C ASN A 718 -37.75 3.59 111.57
N TYR A 719 -38.54 4.63 111.84
CA TYR A 719 -39.94 4.45 112.20
C TYR A 719 -40.77 3.87 111.05
N LEU A 720 -40.63 4.41 109.84
CA LEU A 720 -41.33 3.90 108.65
C LEU A 720 -40.88 2.47 108.29
N VAL A 721 -39.60 2.14 108.44
CA VAL A 721 -39.10 0.75 108.34
C VAL A 721 -39.79 -0.16 109.35
N SER A 722 -39.95 0.27 110.61
CA SER A 722 -40.68 -0.52 111.63
C SER A 722 -42.17 -0.72 111.32
N LYS A 723 -42.73 0.02 110.35
CA LYS A 723 -44.10 -0.14 109.83
C LYS A 723 -44.16 -0.98 108.54
N GLY A 724 -43.05 -1.58 108.12
CA GLY A 724 -42.97 -2.43 106.94
C GLY A 724 -42.91 -1.65 105.63
N ILE A 725 -42.16 -0.55 105.61
CA ILE A 725 -41.65 0.07 104.37
C ILE A 725 -40.22 -0.39 104.18
N ASP A 726 -39.87 -0.80 102.97
CA ASP A 726 -38.49 -1.20 102.68
C ASP A 726 -37.48 -0.05 102.91
N ALA A 727 -36.31 -0.39 103.44
CA ALA A 727 -35.29 0.59 103.83
C ALA A 727 -34.51 1.15 102.63
N GLY A 728 -34.51 0.50 101.47
CA GLY A 728 -33.98 1.00 100.20
C GLY A 728 -34.90 2.05 99.58
N ARG A 729 -36.23 1.90 99.73
CA ARG A 729 -37.25 2.88 99.26
C ARG A 729 -37.23 4.25 99.96
N MET A 730 -36.29 4.51 100.87
CA MET A 730 -36.21 5.77 101.63
C MET A 730 -34.79 6.31 101.72
N THR A 731 -34.59 7.58 101.37
CA THR A 731 -33.35 8.33 101.66
C THR A 731 -33.58 9.29 102.83
N ALA A 732 -32.59 9.41 103.72
CA ALA A 732 -32.67 10.24 104.92
C ALA A 732 -31.47 11.18 104.98
N THR A 733 -31.72 12.49 104.98
CA THR A 733 -30.66 13.50 104.82
C THR A 733 -30.86 14.67 105.78
N GLY A 734 -29.85 14.93 106.61
CA GLY A 734 -29.75 16.15 107.41
C GLY A 734 -29.25 17.33 106.59
N TYR A 735 -29.84 18.51 106.82
CA TYR A 735 -29.37 19.79 106.25
C TYR A 735 -28.98 20.83 107.31
N GLY A 736 -29.10 20.51 108.61
CA GLY A 736 -28.90 21.46 109.70
C GLY A 736 -29.76 22.71 109.49
N ASP A 737 -29.15 23.88 109.63
CA ASP A 737 -29.76 25.19 109.38
C ASP A 737 -29.48 25.77 107.98
N THR A 738 -28.91 24.99 107.04
CA THR A 738 -28.51 25.50 105.70
C THR A 738 -29.68 25.76 104.75
N LYS A 739 -30.86 25.15 104.99
CA LYS A 739 -32.11 25.32 104.21
C LYS A 739 -33.25 25.91 105.06
N PRO A 740 -33.17 27.18 105.52
CA PRO A 740 -34.24 27.84 106.26
C PRO A 740 -35.42 28.21 105.36
N VAL A 741 -36.64 28.15 105.89
CA VAL A 741 -37.91 28.54 105.23
C VAL A 741 -38.58 29.75 105.89
N ALA A 742 -37.99 30.28 106.97
CA ALA A 742 -38.43 31.48 107.67
C ALA A 742 -37.25 32.17 108.38
N ASP A 743 -37.41 33.44 108.78
CA ASP A 743 -36.33 34.20 109.43
C ASP A 743 -35.98 33.64 110.83
N ASN A 744 -34.76 33.11 110.94
CA ASN A 744 -34.15 32.63 112.17
C ASN A 744 -34.03 33.70 113.28
N LYS A 745 -34.19 35.00 113.00
CA LYS A 745 -34.22 36.04 114.05
C LYS A 745 -35.47 35.95 114.94
N THR A 746 -36.54 35.31 114.49
CA THR A 746 -37.81 35.24 115.22
C THR A 746 -38.05 33.85 115.83
N ALA A 747 -38.65 33.78 117.02
CA ALA A 747 -38.99 32.51 117.65
C ALA A 747 -39.95 31.66 116.79
N ALA A 748 -40.89 32.31 116.09
CA ALA A 748 -41.81 31.67 115.15
C ALA A 748 -41.11 31.16 113.87
N GLY A 749 -40.14 31.91 113.34
CA GLY A 749 -39.33 31.48 112.19
C GLY A 749 -38.41 30.30 112.54
N LYS A 750 -37.73 30.35 113.69
CA LYS A 750 -37.00 29.20 114.24
C LYS A 750 -37.89 27.96 114.38
N ALA A 751 -39.12 28.13 114.86
CA ALA A 751 -40.08 27.02 114.96
C ALA A 751 -40.46 26.41 113.60
N LYS A 752 -40.57 27.21 112.53
CA LYS A 752 -40.81 26.72 111.16
C LYS A 752 -39.58 26.06 110.53
N ASN A 753 -38.38 26.49 110.89
CA ASN A 753 -37.14 25.93 110.33
C ASN A 753 -36.84 24.53 110.87
N ARG A 754 -37.12 24.27 112.16
CA ARG A 754 -37.08 22.94 112.79
C ARG A 754 -38.22 22.04 112.29
N ARG A 755 -38.04 21.40 111.13
CA ARG A 755 -39.04 20.57 110.44
C ARG A 755 -38.44 19.29 109.88
N VAL A 756 -39.30 18.36 109.47
CA VAL A 756 -38.97 17.32 108.49
C VAL A 756 -39.67 17.68 107.18
N VAL A 757 -39.08 17.36 106.03
CA VAL A 757 -39.75 17.41 104.72
C VAL A 757 -39.78 15.98 104.16
N MET A 758 -40.91 15.56 103.60
CA MET A 758 -41.08 14.25 102.98
C MET A 758 -41.61 14.42 101.56
N THR A 759 -40.84 13.93 100.59
CA THR A 759 -41.11 14.08 99.15
C THR A 759 -41.02 12.71 98.48
N MET A 760 -41.99 12.38 97.63
CA MET A 760 -41.99 11.13 96.86
C MET A 760 -41.50 11.38 95.43
N ASN A 761 -40.58 10.54 94.97
CA ASN A 761 -39.98 10.55 93.63
C ASN A 761 -40.19 9.16 93.01
N LEU A 762 -40.37 9.06 91.70
CA LEU A 762 -40.45 7.76 91.02
C LEU A 762 -39.14 6.97 91.18
N LYS A 763 -39.20 5.64 91.03
CA LYS A 763 -38.02 4.75 90.99
C LYS A 763 -37.02 5.14 89.89
#